data_AF-A0A401L353-F1
#
_entry.id   AF-A0A401L353-F1
#
_cell.length_a   1.000
_cell.length_b   1.000
_cell.length_c   1.000
_cell.angle_alpha   90.00
_cell.angle_beta   90.00
_cell.angle_gamma   90.00
#
_symmetry.space_group_name_H-M   'P 1'
#
loop_
_entity.id
_entity.type
_entity.pdbx_description
1 polymer ?
#
loop_
_entity_poly.entity_id
_entity_poly.type
_entity_poly.pdbx_seq_one_letter_code
_entity_poly.pdbx_strand_id
1 'polypeptide(L)'
;MSTKSKASDVWKNTVLKWRSVSPKKQKIAYVAGSTTIAVLGLLLGGRNTVHEPADAHDVEALSSIPFSKLFTGWMAFTFCSSPTWVDMSETLYNILSKIPIVSSVTHFFVMNIFFSQFLGGETTDDCIPKIQDLRKGHIGTLLGYNIEAELDGTSKNPELIRAQVERVMESIDAQGQLGRNFYPDTSATGGDNRSWVRIKVTGLLPQPIALLHGSDAILTARESKGLDIDVPYPGLPHDGDWEAALNGKQVTPADRQQLLELYATLDRIMAKAREQNVRVVIDAEQTWYQPIIDSLTDELMQKYNTLDGPAICVASFQAYLRRYPQLLDQQVLRAQEKGYKLLFKQVRGAYIKTEGERWAKEGRKGPGPVWGSKAETDASFNYGIAKTLATVSSQIQETGHSQIGAVFATHNSTSVDLGIRLLEEHGLAKRRSSDGRLIVSNEAAGSISFGQIYGSAYCSVSLHEDNPRANPILGMKDDLTNKIAGSIATIDGFPLVIKSMGYGDLKECLPFLARRATENKAILEGRGGASAERIRLGLVPFPLLDVDTTIRSAHFDSYRMPAEEDKITTPNNGLTTVQFSAEEALKRGTIEERPPAELKRGFKNRHVNMFAIAGSIGTGLIIGSGQALASGGPGSILVAYLIMGTCVYTIMTAFAEMAIFAPMNKGFSGYATRFVDPALGFATGWNYFFKYSVLLANNLTATGLVIRYWREDINVGVWIAVFGVLVVALNFLPVKKFGETEFVMAIVKIIVLVGLILCCFILSLGGSPSGERIGFRYWKDPGAFAPYLAKGNLGRLLGFWSCLVQGAFMFMGCEVVGITYGEAKNPRRAIPRAVQQTIWRIAVFYIGGVIVLGMTVPASPFVVALKLAGVETLPALVNACFLMFTMSFANSDIYIASRTLYGLARDKQAPALFMRTNRWGVPVYAVSAASLFCCLAFLNVSSSSSKVFSYFVSLSTVLGLINWLNIVITYYCFQKGIQAQGITRAGLPWKGPLQPYGACITFAITVIVIIFNGYAAFIGGFKLDKFVTSYLGIVLYVFNIVFFKTWRRTKRVRAEEMDLVSGRRMYDQDADAEDVPKAVTQRLKSALWGQ
;
A
#
# COMPACT_ATOMS: atom_id res chain seq x y z
N MET A 1 -15.71 48.25 17.75
CA MET A 1 -14.33 48.20 18.30
C MET A 1 -14.38 47.40 19.61
N SER A 2 -13.39 46.53 19.86
CA SER A 2 -13.21 45.67 21.05
C SER A 2 -14.08 44.39 21.20
N THR A 3 -13.66 43.29 20.56
CA THR A 3 -13.92 41.89 21.04
C THR A 3 -12.93 40.83 20.46
N LYS A 4 -11.94 41.21 19.63
CA LYS A 4 -10.95 40.26 19.07
C LYS A 4 -9.73 39.97 19.96
N SER A 5 -9.50 40.66 21.10
CA SER A 5 -8.22 40.50 21.83
C SER A 5 -8.20 39.40 22.91
N LYS A 6 -9.33 38.91 23.43
CA LYS A 6 -9.31 37.92 24.53
C LYS A 6 -8.95 36.49 24.13
N ALA A 7 -9.08 36.11 22.85
CA ALA A 7 -8.68 34.78 22.36
C ALA A 7 -7.15 34.65 22.15
N SER A 8 -6.47 35.76 21.84
CA SER A 8 -5.01 35.84 21.69
C SER A 8 -4.27 35.53 22.99
N ASP A 9 -4.79 36.05 24.11
CA ASP A 9 -4.04 36.05 25.38
C ASP A 9 -4.17 34.72 26.14
N VAL A 10 -5.27 33.99 25.95
CA VAL A 10 -5.44 32.60 26.42
C VAL A 10 -4.50 31.66 25.65
N TRP A 11 -4.29 31.92 24.35
CA TRP A 11 -3.40 31.13 23.51
C TRP A 11 -1.92 31.35 23.84
N LYS A 12 -1.50 32.61 24.03
CA LYS A 12 -0.13 32.97 24.47
C LYS A 12 0.24 32.39 25.83
N ASN A 13 -0.68 32.40 26.81
CA ASN A 13 -0.44 31.83 28.14
C ASN A 13 -0.38 30.29 28.14
N THR A 14 -1.06 29.64 27.18
CA THR A 14 -0.99 28.18 27.00
C THR A 14 0.34 27.75 26.37
N VAL A 15 0.86 28.54 25.43
CA VAL A 15 2.17 28.32 24.78
C VAL A 15 3.34 28.56 25.75
N LEU A 16 3.24 29.55 26.63
CA LEU A 16 4.28 29.82 27.65
C LEU A 16 4.34 28.74 28.73
N LYS A 17 3.20 28.14 29.13
CA LYS A 17 3.17 26.98 30.04
C LYS A 17 3.75 25.70 29.43
N TRP A 18 3.81 25.59 28.10
CA TRP A 18 4.37 24.42 27.41
C TRP A 18 5.90 24.47 27.27
N ARG A 19 6.50 25.66 27.44
CA ARG A 19 7.95 25.88 27.41
C ARG A 19 8.69 25.41 28.67
N SER A 20 7.99 25.18 29.79
CA SER A 20 8.60 24.72 31.06
C SER A 20 8.61 23.19 31.22
N VAL A 21 8.19 22.44 30.20
CA VAL A 21 8.09 20.97 30.25
C VAL A 21 9.39 20.34 29.79
N SER A 22 9.95 19.42 30.59
CA SER A 22 11.26 18.84 30.33
C SER A 22 11.34 18.09 28.98
N PRO A 23 12.53 18.07 28.32
CA PRO A 23 12.72 17.48 26.98
C PRO A 23 12.28 16.02 26.84
N LYS A 24 12.21 15.27 27.96
CA LYS A 24 11.72 13.88 27.99
C LYS A 24 10.21 13.77 27.74
N LYS A 25 9.39 14.73 28.20
CA LYS A 25 7.93 14.71 28.03
C LYS A 25 7.50 15.22 26.65
N GLN A 26 8.28 16.10 26.02
CA GLN A 26 8.09 16.52 24.63
C GLN A 26 8.35 15.36 23.66
N LYS A 27 9.36 14.52 23.90
CA LYS A 27 9.61 13.29 23.12
C LYS A 27 8.49 12.25 23.18
N ILE A 28 7.71 12.20 24.26
CA ILE A 28 6.60 11.23 24.42
C ILE A 28 5.38 11.64 23.58
N ALA A 29 5.16 12.95 23.38
CA ALA A 29 4.06 13.47 22.55
C ALA A 29 4.29 13.23 21.03
N TYR A 30 5.55 13.18 20.58
CA TYR A 30 5.91 12.93 19.19
C TYR A 30 5.66 11.48 18.70
N VAL A 31 5.51 10.52 19.63
CA VAL A 31 5.48 9.08 19.30
C VAL A 31 4.04 8.53 19.16
N ALA A 32 3.01 9.33 19.47
CA ALA A 32 1.63 8.84 19.65
C ALA A 32 0.64 9.09 18.49
N GLY A 33 1.04 9.62 17.32
CA GLY A 33 0.07 9.90 16.25
C GLY A 33 0.70 10.17 14.89
N SER A 34 1.02 9.11 14.15
CA SER A 34 1.60 9.19 12.81
C SER A 34 0.57 9.50 11.72
N THR A 35 -0.10 10.65 11.83
CA THR A 35 -0.71 11.36 10.68
C THR A 35 -1.15 12.78 11.07
N THR A 36 -1.59 12.98 12.33
CA THR A 36 -2.21 14.24 12.76
C THR A 36 -1.22 15.26 13.35
N ILE A 37 -0.04 14.85 13.85
CA ILE A 37 0.87 15.76 14.59
C ILE A 37 1.98 16.38 13.73
N ALA A 38 2.25 15.89 12.52
CA ALA A 38 3.17 16.58 11.59
C ALA A 38 2.67 17.99 11.23
N VAL A 39 1.34 18.13 11.15
CA VAL A 39 0.64 19.42 10.98
C VAL A 39 0.81 20.32 12.22
N LEU A 40 0.76 19.77 13.44
CA LEU A 40 0.99 20.56 14.67
C LEU A 40 2.47 20.92 14.88
N GLY A 41 3.42 20.08 14.46
CA GLY A 41 4.86 20.33 14.58
C GLY A 41 5.33 21.50 13.72
N LEU A 42 4.77 21.64 12.51
CA LEU A 42 5.01 22.79 11.62
C LEU A 42 4.34 24.08 12.10
N LEU A 43 3.18 23.98 12.78
CA LEU A 43 2.45 25.14 13.30
C LEU A 43 3.03 25.70 14.62
N LEU A 44 3.88 24.95 15.33
CA LEU A 44 4.36 25.29 16.68
C LEU A 44 5.89 25.55 16.77
N GLY A 45 6.65 25.35 15.69
CA GLY A 45 8.09 25.56 15.64
C GLY A 45 8.48 27.01 15.34
N GLY A 46 8.42 27.89 16.35
CA GLY A 46 9.01 29.23 16.26
C GLY A 46 10.53 29.19 16.08
N ARG A 47 11.02 30.02 15.14
CA ARG A 47 12.42 30.33 14.83
C ARG A 47 13.36 30.33 16.05
N ASN A 48 14.45 29.58 15.93
CA ASN A 48 15.83 29.92 16.34
C ASN A 48 16.58 28.69 16.87
N THR A 49 17.36 28.03 16.01
CA THR A 49 18.63 27.37 16.40
C THR A 49 19.56 27.33 15.19
N VAL A 50 20.74 27.90 15.37
CA VAL A 50 21.85 28.02 14.42
C VAL A 50 22.33 26.64 13.96
N HIS A 51 22.35 26.38 12.64
CA HIS A 51 23.06 25.26 12.02
C HIS A 51 23.55 25.65 10.61
N GLU A 52 24.81 25.34 10.32
CA GLU A 52 25.39 25.33 8.97
C GLU A 52 24.62 24.36 8.04
N PRO A 53 24.56 24.66 6.73
CA PRO A 53 23.30 24.59 6.02
C PRO A 53 23.05 23.22 5.38
N ALA A 54 21.80 22.77 5.43
CA ALA A 54 21.21 22.20 4.21
C ALA A 54 21.40 23.25 3.10
N ASP A 55 21.79 22.85 1.88
CA ASP A 55 22.11 23.75 0.76
C ASP A 55 21.31 25.06 0.86
N ALA A 56 21.99 26.20 0.95
CA ALA A 56 21.36 27.48 1.28
C ALA A 56 20.18 27.77 0.34
N HIS A 57 20.25 27.27 -0.90
CA HIS A 57 19.19 27.30 -1.90
C HIS A 57 17.97 26.46 -1.56
N ASP A 58 18.11 25.29 -0.93
CA ASP A 58 16.98 24.46 -0.50
C ASP A 58 16.20 25.11 0.65
N VAL A 59 16.90 25.77 1.58
CA VAL A 59 16.29 26.48 2.70
C VAL A 59 15.53 27.72 2.21
N GLU A 60 16.14 28.47 1.30
CA GLU A 60 15.50 29.63 0.65
C GLU A 60 14.29 29.19 -0.19
N ALA A 61 14.44 28.15 -1.03
CA ALA A 61 13.37 27.60 -1.85
C ALA A 61 12.20 27.10 -1.00
N LEU A 62 12.43 26.32 0.06
CA LEU A 62 11.36 25.78 0.91
C LEU A 62 10.66 26.86 1.76
N SER A 63 11.36 27.95 2.10
CA SER A 63 10.78 29.07 2.85
C SER A 63 9.78 29.89 2.05
N SER A 64 9.86 29.83 0.72
CA SER A 64 8.98 30.55 -0.21
C SER A 64 7.69 29.79 -0.58
N ILE A 65 7.59 28.49 -0.25
CA ILE A 65 6.49 27.63 -0.68
C ILE A 65 5.28 27.73 0.27
N PRO A 66 4.04 27.95 -0.23
CA PRO A 66 2.84 27.93 0.59
C PRO A 66 2.61 26.60 1.33
N PHE A 67 2.11 26.67 2.57
CA PHE A 67 1.82 25.47 3.39
C PHE A 67 0.90 24.46 2.69
N SER A 68 -0.08 24.92 1.90
CA SER A 68 -0.99 24.06 1.15
C SER A 68 -0.24 23.15 0.16
N LYS A 69 0.79 23.68 -0.52
CA LYS A 69 1.64 22.93 -1.46
C LYS A 69 2.53 21.93 -0.73
N LEU A 70 3.08 22.31 0.42
CA LEU A 70 3.84 21.38 1.28
C LEU A 70 2.95 20.23 1.78
N PHE A 71 1.70 20.53 2.16
CA PHE A 71 0.75 19.54 2.63
C PHE A 71 0.29 18.57 1.52
N THR A 72 -0.04 19.07 0.32
CA THR A 72 -0.39 18.22 -0.83
C THR A 72 0.79 17.36 -1.27
N GLY A 73 2.00 17.92 -1.30
CA GLY A 73 3.23 17.16 -1.60
C GLY A 73 3.52 16.08 -0.56
N TRP A 74 3.27 16.34 0.72
CA TRP A 74 3.38 15.34 1.79
C TRP A 74 2.34 14.22 1.68
N MET A 75 1.09 14.56 1.31
CA MET A 75 0.06 13.54 1.06
C MET A 75 0.45 12.66 -0.14
N ALA A 76 0.83 13.27 -1.28
CA ALA A 76 1.28 12.54 -2.45
C ALA A 76 2.47 11.60 -2.12
N PHE A 77 3.45 12.09 -1.36
CA PHE A 77 4.57 11.31 -0.84
C PHE A 77 4.11 10.11 0.01
N THR A 78 3.18 10.33 0.94
CA THR A 78 2.67 9.28 1.85
C THR A 78 1.95 8.17 1.08
N PHE A 79 1.15 8.54 0.08
CA PHE A 79 0.48 7.58 -0.80
C PHE A 79 1.46 6.80 -1.69
N CYS A 80 2.43 7.49 -2.31
CA CYS A 80 3.45 6.85 -3.16
C CYS A 80 4.42 5.97 -2.36
N SER A 81 4.62 6.28 -1.07
CA SER A 81 5.43 5.47 -0.16
C SER A 81 4.76 4.16 0.30
N SER A 82 3.50 3.92 -0.09
CA SER A 82 2.74 2.72 0.25
C SER A 82 2.50 1.86 -0.99
N PRO A 83 3.22 0.72 -1.11
CA PRO A 83 3.02 -0.26 -2.20
C PRO A 83 1.56 -0.62 -2.42
N THR A 84 0.82 -0.83 -1.34
CA THR A 84 -0.60 -1.22 -1.37
C THR A 84 -1.50 -0.13 -1.97
N TRP A 85 -1.24 1.14 -1.65
CA TRP A 85 -2.07 2.24 -2.15
C TRP A 85 -1.82 2.49 -3.64
N VAL A 86 -0.56 2.43 -4.06
CA VAL A 86 -0.15 2.56 -5.46
C VAL A 86 -0.77 1.45 -6.30
N ASP A 87 -0.64 0.19 -5.89
CA ASP A 87 -1.13 -0.97 -6.64
C ASP A 87 -2.67 -1.01 -6.75
N MET A 88 -3.39 -0.39 -5.80
CA MET A 88 -4.86 -0.34 -5.80
C MET A 88 -5.44 0.93 -6.44
N SER A 89 -4.61 1.95 -6.72
CA SER A 89 -5.06 3.30 -7.06
C SER A 89 -5.96 3.37 -8.29
N GLU A 90 -5.58 2.69 -9.38
CA GLU A 90 -6.34 2.65 -10.64
C GLU A 90 -7.69 1.95 -10.46
N THR A 91 -7.71 0.80 -9.78
CA THR A 91 -8.94 0.06 -9.50
C THR A 91 -9.88 0.86 -8.61
N LEU A 92 -9.34 1.52 -7.58
CA LEU A 92 -10.10 2.40 -6.69
C LEU A 92 -10.71 3.58 -7.45
N TYR A 93 -9.93 4.28 -8.27
CA TYR A 93 -10.44 5.40 -9.07
C TYR A 93 -11.55 4.95 -10.02
N ASN A 94 -11.37 3.84 -10.72
CA ASN A 94 -12.35 3.31 -11.67
C ASN A 94 -13.66 2.86 -11.00
N ILE A 95 -13.61 2.45 -9.73
CA ILE A 95 -14.81 2.12 -8.94
C ILE A 95 -15.48 3.41 -8.41
N LEU A 96 -14.69 4.32 -7.85
CA LEU A 96 -15.18 5.53 -7.18
C LEU A 96 -15.73 6.57 -8.17
N SER A 97 -15.12 6.69 -9.35
CA SER A 97 -15.54 7.61 -10.43
C SER A 97 -16.87 7.23 -11.08
N LYS A 98 -17.31 5.97 -10.97
CA LYS A 98 -18.61 5.49 -11.47
C LYS A 98 -19.78 5.85 -10.57
N ILE A 99 -19.52 6.32 -9.35
CA ILE A 99 -20.55 6.70 -8.38
C ILE A 99 -20.71 8.22 -8.44
N PRO A 100 -21.84 8.78 -8.92
CA PRO A 100 -21.95 10.19 -9.32
C PRO A 100 -21.49 11.22 -8.25
N ILE A 101 -21.86 11.03 -6.99
CA ILE A 101 -21.49 11.94 -5.89
C ILE A 101 -20.04 11.75 -5.44
N VAL A 102 -19.56 10.51 -5.44
CA VAL A 102 -18.19 10.17 -5.04
C VAL A 102 -17.20 10.55 -6.14
N SER A 103 -17.64 10.58 -7.40
CA SER A 103 -16.86 10.96 -8.56
C SER A 103 -16.36 12.39 -8.43
N SER A 104 -17.21 13.36 -8.10
CA SER A 104 -16.79 14.76 -7.94
C SER A 104 -15.77 14.96 -6.81
N VAL A 105 -15.94 14.27 -5.68
CA VAL A 105 -15.00 14.33 -4.55
C VAL A 105 -13.67 13.64 -4.89
N THR A 106 -13.75 12.48 -5.54
CA THR A 106 -12.58 11.72 -6.00
C THR A 106 -11.80 12.52 -7.03
N HIS A 107 -12.51 13.14 -7.98
CA HIS A 107 -11.93 14.01 -8.99
C HIS A 107 -11.22 15.20 -8.36
N PHE A 108 -11.88 15.92 -7.44
CA PHE A 108 -11.27 17.03 -6.71
C PHE A 108 -10.01 16.59 -5.94
N PHE A 109 -10.07 15.44 -5.26
CA PHE A 109 -8.95 14.91 -4.49
C PHE A 109 -7.76 14.52 -5.39
N VAL A 110 -8.03 13.81 -6.50
CA VAL A 110 -7.01 13.41 -7.46
C VAL A 110 -6.38 14.64 -8.12
N MET A 111 -7.19 15.62 -8.53
CA MET A 111 -6.72 16.84 -9.17
C MET A 111 -5.81 17.67 -8.27
N ASN A 112 -6.21 17.88 -7.01
CA ASN A 112 -5.46 18.76 -6.12
C ASN A 112 -4.21 18.11 -5.51
N ILE A 113 -4.20 16.79 -5.34
CA ILE A 113 -3.12 16.10 -4.62
C ILE A 113 -2.12 15.44 -5.56
N PHE A 114 -2.60 14.69 -6.56
CA PHE A 114 -1.73 13.91 -7.43
C PHE A 114 -1.51 14.61 -8.77
N PHE A 115 -2.58 15.05 -9.43
CA PHE A 115 -2.47 15.69 -10.74
C PHE A 115 -1.61 16.95 -10.66
N SER A 116 -1.92 17.87 -9.73
CA SER A 116 -1.16 19.12 -9.58
C SER A 116 0.33 18.93 -9.23
N GLN A 117 0.66 17.77 -8.64
CA GLN A 117 2.01 17.41 -8.18
C GLN A 117 2.86 16.77 -9.28
N PHE A 118 2.24 15.97 -10.16
CA PHE A 118 2.95 15.19 -11.19
C PHE A 118 2.79 15.73 -12.61
N LEU A 119 1.83 16.65 -12.83
CA LEU A 119 1.48 17.20 -14.13
C LEU A 119 1.52 18.74 -14.13
N GLY A 120 1.76 19.31 -15.31
CA GLY A 120 1.73 20.74 -15.56
C GLY A 120 0.33 21.32 -15.43
N GLY A 121 -0.64 20.66 -16.05
CA GLY A 121 -2.04 21.09 -16.08
C GLY A 121 -2.84 20.25 -17.06
N GLU A 122 -4.08 20.66 -17.34
CA GLU A 122 -4.91 20.00 -18.36
C GLU A 122 -4.65 20.60 -19.74
N THR A 123 -4.35 21.90 -19.79
CA THR A 123 -4.04 22.65 -21.01
C THR A 123 -2.60 23.17 -21.01
N THR A 124 -2.14 23.61 -22.19
CA THR A 124 -0.83 24.29 -22.31
C THR A 124 -0.80 25.57 -21.47
N ASP A 125 -1.90 26.32 -21.42
CA ASP A 125 -2.00 27.57 -20.64
C ASP A 125 -1.83 27.34 -19.13
N ASP A 126 -2.42 26.26 -18.60
CA ASP A 126 -2.25 25.88 -17.20
C ASP A 126 -0.77 25.58 -16.85
N CYS A 127 0.02 25.18 -17.85
CA CYS A 127 1.44 24.87 -17.68
C CYS A 127 2.31 26.12 -17.67
N ILE A 128 1.89 27.22 -18.32
CA ILE A 128 2.71 28.43 -18.51
C ILE A 128 3.26 28.99 -17.19
N PRO A 129 2.45 29.20 -16.13
CA PRO A 129 2.96 29.75 -14.87
C PRO A 129 4.06 28.88 -14.26
N LYS A 130 3.91 27.55 -14.31
CA LYS A 130 4.91 26.61 -13.81
C LYS A 130 6.19 26.63 -14.65
N ILE A 131 6.05 26.75 -15.97
CA ILE A 131 7.20 26.86 -16.88
C ILE A 131 7.95 28.16 -16.61
N GLN A 132 7.26 29.28 -16.45
CA GLN A 132 7.88 30.57 -16.12
C GLN A 132 8.65 30.52 -14.80
N ASP A 133 8.10 29.85 -13.78
CA ASP A 133 8.80 29.69 -12.50
C ASP A 133 10.07 28.83 -12.62
N LEU A 134 10.03 27.75 -13.41
CA LEU A 134 11.23 26.96 -13.72
C LEU A 134 12.29 27.79 -14.45
N ARG A 135 11.86 28.63 -15.40
CA ARG A 135 12.76 29.50 -16.16
C ARG A 135 13.46 30.55 -15.31
N LYS A 136 12.76 31.14 -14.33
CA LYS A 136 13.38 32.03 -13.34
C LYS A 136 14.49 31.35 -12.54
N GLY A 137 14.39 30.03 -12.35
CA GLY A 137 15.43 29.20 -11.72
C GLY A 137 16.50 28.67 -12.68
N HIS A 138 16.60 29.19 -13.91
CA HIS A 138 17.50 28.70 -14.96
C HIS A 138 17.31 27.21 -15.29
N ILE A 139 16.05 26.74 -15.29
CA ILE A 139 15.67 25.37 -15.65
C ILE A 139 14.84 25.39 -16.94
N GLY A 140 15.25 24.57 -17.91
CA GLY A 140 14.54 24.35 -19.16
C GLY A 140 13.35 23.41 -19.01
N THR A 141 12.54 23.30 -20.05
CA THR A 141 11.29 22.52 -20.01
C THR A 141 11.11 21.62 -21.22
N LEU A 142 10.78 20.36 -20.97
CA LEU A 142 10.36 19.38 -21.96
C LEU A 142 8.88 19.05 -21.73
N LEU A 143 8.00 19.74 -22.45
CA LEU A 143 6.56 19.58 -22.31
C LEU A 143 6.06 18.40 -23.14
N GLY A 144 5.17 17.58 -22.60
CA GLY A 144 4.64 16.44 -23.33
C GLY A 144 3.16 16.26 -23.08
N TYR A 145 2.37 16.29 -24.15
CA TYR A 145 0.97 15.90 -24.06
C TYR A 145 0.91 14.40 -23.81
N ASN A 146 0.34 14.00 -22.67
CA ASN A 146 0.40 12.61 -22.21
C ASN A 146 -0.66 11.78 -22.92
N ILE A 147 -0.28 11.23 -24.07
CA ILE A 147 -1.06 10.24 -24.80
C ILE A 147 -0.45 8.87 -24.51
N GLU A 148 -1.22 7.96 -23.92
CA GLU A 148 -0.83 6.55 -23.87
C GLU A 148 -1.67 5.76 -24.88
N ALA A 149 -1.07 4.77 -25.55
CA ALA A 149 -1.84 3.82 -26.32
C ALA A 149 -2.54 2.84 -25.37
N GLU A 150 -3.81 2.52 -25.63
CA GLU A 150 -4.48 1.42 -24.95
C GLU A 150 -3.73 0.12 -25.30
N LEU A 151 -3.27 -0.59 -24.28
CA LEU A 151 -2.41 -1.78 -24.44
C LEU A 151 -3.14 -2.99 -25.03
N ASP A 152 -4.46 -2.89 -25.24
CA ASP A 152 -5.34 -3.95 -25.75
C ASP A 152 -5.56 -3.88 -27.27
N GLY A 153 -5.02 -2.86 -27.95
CA GLY A 153 -5.07 -2.76 -29.41
C GLY A 153 -6.38 -2.21 -29.96
N THR A 154 -7.19 -1.54 -29.14
CA THR A 154 -8.39 -0.82 -29.58
C THR A 154 -8.02 0.35 -30.50
N SER A 155 -8.83 0.57 -31.54
CA SER A 155 -8.66 1.69 -32.46
C SER A 155 -8.94 3.01 -31.73
N LYS A 156 -8.02 3.96 -31.81
CA LYS A 156 -8.27 5.34 -31.36
C LYS A 156 -9.22 6.06 -32.31
N ASN A 157 -10.06 6.94 -31.77
CA ASN A 157 -10.90 7.81 -32.56
C ASN A 157 -10.01 8.76 -33.40
N PRO A 158 -10.13 8.79 -34.74
CA PRO A 158 -9.37 9.71 -35.58
C PRO A 158 -9.54 11.20 -35.22
N GLU A 159 -10.72 11.59 -34.72
CA GLU A 159 -10.96 12.96 -34.24
C GLU A 159 -10.14 13.29 -32.99
N LEU A 160 -9.99 12.31 -32.09
CA LEU A 160 -9.16 12.45 -30.90
C LEU A 160 -7.69 12.64 -31.28
N ILE A 161 -7.19 11.86 -32.24
CA ILE A 161 -5.80 12.00 -32.73
C ILE A 161 -5.58 13.39 -33.33
N ARG A 162 -6.53 13.88 -34.13
CA ARG A 162 -6.45 15.24 -34.67
C ARG A 162 -6.38 16.28 -33.54
N ALA A 163 -7.25 16.18 -32.54
CA ALA A 163 -7.22 17.07 -31.38
C ALA A 163 -5.88 16.99 -30.62
N GLN A 164 -5.34 15.79 -30.45
CA GLN A 164 -4.06 15.54 -29.81
C GLN A 164 -2.88 16.17 -30.56
N VAL A 165 -2.87 16.08 -31.91
CA VAL A 165 -1.89 16.76 -32.75
C VAL A 165 -1.98 18.27 -32.58
N GLU A 166 -3.19 18.84 -32.55
CA GLU A 166 -3.37 20.28 -32.28
C GLU A 166 -2.83 20.68 -30.91
N ARG A 167 -3.05 19.87 -29.85
CA ARG A 167 -2.44 20.13 -28.53
C ARG A 167 -0.92 20.16 -28.56
N VAL A 168 -0.29 19.28 -29.35
CA VAL A 168 1.15 19.29 -29.56
C VAL A 168 1.59 20.57 -30.28
N MET A 169 0.87 21.00 -31.32
CA MET A 169 1.16 22.27 -32.02
C MET A 169 1.04 23.48 -31.10
N GLU A 170 -0.03 23.56 -30.29
CA GLU A 170 -0.22 24.60 -29.27
C GLU A 170 0.95 24.65 -28.28
N SER A 171 1.45 23.48 -27.88
CA SER A 171 2.59 23.38 -26.97
C SER A 171 3.89 23.90 -27.58
N ILE A 172 4.07 23.70 -28.89
CA ILE A 172 5.22 24.22 -29.65
C ILE A 172 5.14 25.74 -29.72
N ASP A 173 3.98 26.31 -30.03
CA ASP A 173 3.79 27.77 -30.06
C ASP A 173 4.06 28.41 -28.70
N ALA A 174 3.53 27.83 -27.62
CA ALA A 174 3.77 28.33 -26.27
C ALA A 174 5.25 28.23 -25.85
N GLN A 175 5.91 27.09 -26.12
CA GLN A 175 7.33 26.89 -25.85
C GLN A 175 8.21 27.84 -26.66
N GLY A 176 7.87 28.10 -27.92
CA GLY A 176 8.58 29.04 -28.79
C GLY A 176 8.47 30.49 -28.31
N GLN A 177 7.27 30.93 -27.92
CA GLN A 177 7.06 32.26 -27.33
C GLN A 177 7.85 32.44 -26.03
N LEU A 178 7.81 31.45 -25.13
CA LEU A 178 8.58 31.46 -23.90
C LEU A 178 10.09 31.44 -24.17
N GLY A 179 10.54 30.67 -25.16
CA GLY A 179 11.93 30.63 -25.60
C GLY A 179 12.45 32.00 -26.02
N ARG A 180 11.70 32.71 -26.87
CA ARG A 180 12.04 34.07 -27.32
C ARG A 180 12.10 35.09 -26.18
N ASN A 181 11.25 34.94 -25.17
CA ASN A 181 11.19 35.87 -24.04
C ASN A 181 12.36 35.69 -23.06
N PHE A 182 12.78 34.45 -22.81
CA PHE A 182 13.83 34.16 -21.81
C PHE A 182 15.24 34.04 -22.42
N TYR A 183 15.36 33.58 -23.66
CA TYR A 183 16.64 33.38 -24.35
C TYR A 183 16.52 33.79 -25.83
N PRO A 184 16.50 35.10 -26.12
CA PRO A 184 16.32 35.60 -27.48
C PRO A 184 17.52 35.32 -28.40
N ASP A 185 18.74 35.29 -27.84
CA ASP A 185 19.95 34.90 -28.57
C ASP A 185 20.28 33.41 -28.29
N THR A 186 20.31 32.62 -29.36
CA THR A 186 20.61 31.18 -29.32
C THR A 186 21.85 30.82 -30.16
N SER A 187 22.60 31.83 -30.62
CA SER A 187 23.82 31.62 -31.42
C SER A 187 24.87 30.83 -30.64
N ALA A 188 25.09 31.19 -29.38
CA ALA A 188 26.03 30.55 -28.47
C ALA A 188 25.69 29.08 -28.15
N THR A 189 24.45 28.64 -28.37
CA THR A 189 23.96 27.29 -28.01
C THR A 189 23.65 26.43 -29.23
N GLY A 190 24.03 26.88 -30.42
CA GLY A 190 23.71 26.19 -31.67
C GLY A 190 22.20 26.07 -31.91
N GLY A 191 21.46 27.13 -31.58
CA GLY A 191 20.03 27.26 -31.80
C GLY A 191 19.14 26.77 -30.64
N ASP A 192 19.69 26.28 -29.52
CA ASP A 192 18.87 25.77 -28.43
C ASP A 192 18.44 26.85 -27.44
N ASN A 193 17.15 26.88 -27.11
CA ASN A 193 16.57 27.73 -26.06
C ASN A 193 16.04 26.94 -24.85
N ARG A 194 16.24 25.61 -24.81
CA ARG A 194 15.73 24.66 -23.80
C ARG A 194 14.20 24.61 -23.66
N SER A 195 13.48 25.08 -24.67
CA SER A 195 12.03 24.99 -24.82
C SER A 195 11.71 23.81 -25.73
N TRP A 196 11.37 22.66 -25.17
CA TRP A 196 11.26 21.41 -25.92
C TRP A 196 9.88 20.78 -25.76
N VAL A 197 9.50 19.97 -26.74
CA VAL A 197 8.29 19.16 -26.72
C VAL A 197 8.64 17.69 -26.91
N ARG A 198 7.93 16.76 -26.26
CA ARG A 198 8.04 15.32 -26.52
C ARG A 198 6.78 14.77 -27.15
N ILE A 199 6.94 13.78 -28.02
CA ILE A 199 5.84 13.06 -28.66
C ILE A 199 6.04 11.55 -28.56
N LYS A 200 4.94 10.83 -28.32
CA LYS A 200 4.87 9.36 -28.42
C LYS A 200 4.24 8.99 -29.75
N VAL A 201 4.91 8.15 -30.53
CA VAL A 201 4.51 7.82 -31.90
C VAL A 201 3.22 6.99 -31.91
N THR A 202 3.04 6.07 -30.96
CA THR A 202 1.78 5.32 -30.78
C THR A 202 0.60 6.20 -30.38
N GLY A 203 0.85 7.46 -30.00
CA GLY A 203 -0.16 8.47 -29.76
C GLY A 203 -0.79 9.03 -31.04
N LEU A 204 -0.10 8.94 -32.18
CA LEU A 204 -0.38 9.73 -33.37
C LEU A 204 -1.04 8.93 -34.51
N LEU A 205 -1.42 7.68 -34.27
CA LEU A 205 -2.09 6.84 -35.28
C LEU A 205 -3.29 6.08 -34.69
N PRO A 206 -4.34 5.81 -35.50
CA PRO A 206 -5.54 5.10 -35.06
C PRO A 206 -5.25 3.68 -34.57
N GLN A 207 -4.40 2.95 -35.29
CA GLN A 207 -4.09 1.55 -34.99
C GLN A 207 -2.58 1.36 -34.81
N PRO A 208 -2.09 1.32 -33.55
CA PRO A 208 -0.68 1.05 -33.24
C PRO A 208 -0.12 -0.26 -33.84
N ILE A 209 -1.00 -1.20 -34.23
CA ILE A 209 -0.61 -2.44 -34.90
C ILE A 209 0.18 -2.21 -36.20
N ALA A 210 -0.08 -1.10 -36.90
CA ALA A 210 0.66 -0.75 -38.11
C ALA A 210 2.16 -0.58 -37.83
N LEU A 211 2.54 -0.07 -36.65
CA LEU A 211 3.93 0.04 -36.22
C LEU A 211 4.56 -1.32 -35.92
N LEU A 212 3.77 -2.27 -35.41
CA LEU A 212 4.24 -3.64 -35.19
C LEU A 212 4.52 -4.33 -36.52
N HIS A 213 3.56 -4.31 -37.45
CA HIS A 213 3.72 -4.90 -38.78
C HIS A 213 4.89 -4.28 -39.54
N GLY A 214 5.05 -2.96 -39.47
CA GLY A 214 6.18 -2.26 -40.08
C GLY A 214 7.52 -2.63 -39.42
N SER A 215 7.57 -2.78 -38.08
CA SER A 215 8.78 -3.24 -37.38
C SER A 215 9.14 -4.68 -37.72
N ASP A 216 8.16 -5.57 -37.79
CA ASP A 216 8.37 -6.97 -38.18
C ASP A 216 8.85 -7.09 -39.63
N ALA A 217 8.34 -6.23 -40.53
CA ALA A 217 8.83 -6.12 -41.90
C ALA A 217 10.29 -5.66 -41.97
N ILE A 218 10.68 -4.65 -41.19
CA ILE A 218 12.07 -4.22 -41.04
C ILE A 218 12.96 -5.38 -40.58
N LEU A 219 12.57 -6.06 -39.49
CA LEU A 219 13.35 -7.15 -38.92
C LEU A 219 13.53 -8.31 -39.91
N THR A 220 12.47 -8.65 -40.65
CA THR A 220 12.51 -9.67 -41.71
C THR A 220 13.47 -9.27 -42.84
N ALA A 221 13.43 -8.00 -43.25
CA ALA A 221 14.30 -7.49 -44.31
C ALA A 221 15.77 -7.51 -43.88
N ARG A 222 16.07 -7.11 -42.64
CA ARG A 222 17.43 -7.17 -42.07
C ARG A 222 17.95 -8.60 -41.96
N GLU A 223 17.13 -9.52 -41.48
CA GLU A 223 17.46 -10.95 -41.41
C GLU A 223 17.79 -11.52 -42.81
N SER A 224 16.97 -11.18 -43.82
CA SER A 224 17.21 -11.63 -45.21
C SER A 224 18.51 -11.11 -45.82
N LYS A 225 19.03 -9.99 -45.31
CA LYS A 225 20.31 -9.38 -45.71
C LYS A 225 21.49 -9.84 -44.84
N GLY A 226 21.26 -10.68 -43.84
CA GLY A 226 22.29 -11.08 -42.87
C GLY A 226 22.77 -9.94 -41.97
N LEU A 227 21.94 -8.92 -41.76
CA LEU A 227 22.23 -7.80 -40.86
C LEU A 227 21.90 -8.18 -39.40
N ASP A 228 22.52 -7.51 -38.45
CA ASP A 228 22.25 -7.63 -37.00
C ASP A 228 22.51 -9.03 -36.38
N ILE A 229 23.32 -9.89 -37.01
CA ILE A 229 23.64 -11.25 -36.50
C ILE A 229 24.24 -11.20 -35.08
N ASP A 230 25.17 -10.28 -34.84
CA ASP A 230 25.86 -10.07 -33.56
C ASP A 230 25.31 -8.86 -32.78
N VAL A 231 24.06 -8.46 -33.06
CA VAL A 231 23.39 -7.36 -32.38
C VAL A 231 22.20 -7.88 -31.58
N PRO A 232 22.08 -7.57 -30.28
CA PRO A 232 20.90 -7.91 -29.50
C PRO A 232 19.61 -7.32 -30.09
N TYR A 233 18.50 -8.05 -29.95
CA TYR A 233 17.18 -7.59 -30.37
C TYR A 233 16.85 -6.19 -29.79
N PRO A 234 16.23 -5.27 -30.58
CA PRO A 234 15.71 -5.47 -31.94
C PRO A 234 16.66 -5.04 -33.07
N GLY A 235 17.98 -5.09 -32.87
CA GLY A 235 18.94 -4.74 -33.93
C GLY A 235 19.23 -3.24 -34.04
N LEU A 236 19.99 -2.83 -35.06
CA LEU A 236 20.40 -1.43 -35.30
C LEU A 236 19.67 -0.81 -36.50
N PRO A 237 19.48 0.52 -36.56
CA PRO A 237 18.90 1.19 -37.73
C PRO A 237 19.82 1.08 -38.96
N HIS A 238 19.23 0.82 -40.13
CA HIS A 238 19.92 0.66 -41.40
C HIS A 238 19.22 1.44 -42.53
N ASP A 239 19.97 1.78 -43.57
CA ASP A 239 19.39 2.36 -44.78
C ASP A 239 18.45 1.35 -45.46
N GLY A 240 17.28 1.84 -45.92
CA GLY A 240 16.25 0.99 -46.51
C GLY A 240 15.20 0.47 -45.52
N ASP A 241 15.33 0.76 -44.22
CA ASP A 241 14.37 0.31 -43.20
C ASP A 241 12.97 0.92 -43.42
N TRP A 242 12.89 2.19 -43.85
CA TRP A 242 11.59 2.84 -44.10
C TRP A 242 10.88 2.19 -45.29
N GLU A 243 11.60 1.92 -46.37
CA GLU A 243 11.10 1.21 -47.54
C GLU A 243 10.66 -0.21 -47.18
N ALA A 244 11.41 -0.90 -46.31
CA ALA A 244 11.04 -2.21 -45.80
C ALA A 244 9.75 -2.15 -44.98
N ALA A 245 9.59 -1.15 -44.12
CA ALA A 245 8.38 -0.95 -43.32
C ALA A 245 7.11 -0.67 -44.15
N LEU A 246 7.25 -0.12 -45.37
CA LEU A 246 6.12 0.14 -46.27
C LEU A 246 5.82 -1.03 -47.22
N ASN A 247 6.86 -1.75 -47.65
CA ASN A 247 6.77 -2.76 -48.72
C ASN A 247 6.81 -4.21 -48.20
N GLY A 248 6.98 -4.41 -46.89
CA GLY A 248 7.01 -5.74 -46.28
C GLY A 248 5.74 -6.54 -46.50
N LYS A 249 5.88 -7.87 -46.59
CA LYS A 249 4.75 -8.78 -46.81
C LYS A 249 3.73 -8.74 -45.67
N GLN A 250 4.17 -8.38 -44.47
CA GLN A 250 3.35 -8.29 -43.26
C GLN A 250 2.50 -7.00 -43.22
N VAL A 251 2.75 -6.03 -44.11
CA VAL A 251 2.17 -4.68 -44.05
C VAL A 251 0.96 -4.61 -44.98
N THR A 252 -0.23 -4.43 -44.41
CA THR A 252 -1.46 -4.30 -45.20
C THR A 252 -1.53 -2.94 -45.90
N PRO A 253 -2.38 -2.76 -46.93
CA PRO A 253 -2.61 -1.44 -47.53
C PRO A 253 -3.08 -0.38 -46.53
N ALA A 254 -3.87 -0.78 -45.53
CA ALA A 254 -4.33 0.10 -44.45
C ALA A 254 -3.19 0.47 -43.48
N ASP A 255 -2.29 -0.47 -43.16
CA ASP A 255 -1.09 -0.17 -42.37
C ASP A 255 -0.21 0.83 -43.11
N ARG A 256 0.05 0.59 -44.40
CA ARG A 256 0.86 1.47 -45.24
C ARG A 256 0.30 2.89 -45.28
N GLN A 257 -1.02 3.04 -45.47
CA GLN A 257 -1.66 4.36 -45.45
C GLN A 257 -1.46 5.06 -44.10
N GLN A 258 -1.69 4.37 -42.99
CA GLN A 258 -1.50 4.93 -41.66
C GLN A 258 -0.04 5.34 -41.39
N LEU A 259 0.95 4.54 -41.85
CA LEU A 259 2.37 4.87 -41.72
C LEU A 259 2.74 6.12 -42.51
N LEU A 260 2.21 6.28 -43.73
CA LEU A 260 2.42 7.48 -44.54
C LEU A 260 1.77 8.73 -43.92
N GLU A 261 0.55 8.61 -43.41
CA GLU A 261 -0.15 9.69 -42.69
C GLU A 261 0.58 10.08 -41.40
N LEU A 262 1.15 9.11 -40.69
CA LEU A 262 2.00 9.33 -39.52
C LEU A 262 3.26 10.12 -39.89
N TYR A 263 3.98 9.71 -40.95
CA TYR A 263 5.16 10.44 -41.42
C TYR A 263 4.81 11.88 -41.78
N ALA A 264 3.72 12.10 -42.55
CA ALA A 264 3.27 13.44 -42.92
C ALA A 264 2.90 14.29 -41.68
N THR A 265 2.34 13.67 -40.65
CA THR A 265 2.02 14.35 -39.39
C THR A 265 3.28 14.73 -38.62
N LEU A 266 4.27 13.83 -38.51
CA LEU A 266 5.55 14.12 -37.89
C LEU A 266 6.30 15.22 -38.64
N ASP A 267 6.30 15.20 -39.97
CA ASP A 267 6.92 16.21 -40.82
C ASP A 267 6.34 17.61 -40.56
N ARG A 268 5.01 17.71 -40.48
CA ARG A 268 4.30 18.94 -40.16
C ARG A 268 4.65 19.45 -38.75
N ILE A 269 4.73 18.56 -37.76
CA ILE A 269 5.15 18.90 -36.39
C ILE A 269 6.59 19.43 -36.39
N MET A 270 7.51 18.77 -37.09
CA MET A 270 8.91 19.19 -37.18
C MET A 270 9.07 20.53 -37.91
N ALA A 271 8.30 20.77 -38.98
CA ALA A 271 8.29 22.05 -39.69
C ALA A 271 7.84 23.20 -38.77
N LYS A 272 6.75 23.00 -38.02
CA LYS A 272 6.26 23.97 -37.04
C LYS A 272 7.27 24.22 -35.91
N ALA A 273 7.90 23.15 -35.42
CA ALA A 273 8.92 23.23 -34.39
C ALA A 273 10.17 24.00 -34.86
N ARG A 274 10.58 23.81 -36.13
CA ARG A 274 11.65 24.58 -36.76
C ARG A 274 11.32 26.08 -36.83
N GLU A 275 10.09 26.42 -37.24
CA GLU A 275 9.61 27.81 -37.30
C GLU A 275 9.67 28.49 -35.91
N GLN A 276 9.26 27.76 -34.87
CA GLN A 276 9.22 28.28 -33.49
C GLN A 276 10.54 28.13 -32.73
N ASN A 277 11.58 27.54 -33.36
CA ASN A 277 12.83 27.15 -32.73
C ASN A 277 12.64 26.30 -31.44
N VAL A 278 11.89 25.22 -31.55
CA VAL A 278 11.57 24.28 -30.45
C VAL A 278 12.08 22.90 -30.83
N ARG A 279 12.78 22.22 -29.91
CA ARG A 279 13.22 20.83 -30.15
C ARG A 279 12.09 19.85 -29.89
N VAL A 280 12.00 18.81 -30.71
CA VAL A 280 11.01 17.73 -30.62
C VAL A 280 11.70 16.42 -30.29
N VAL A 281 11.38 15.86 -29.13
CA VAL A 281 11.87 14.56 -28.67
C VAL A 281 10.90 13.47 -29.10
N ILE A 282 11.37 12.55 -29.94
CA ILE A 282 10.64 11.32 -30.23
C ILE A 282 10.89 10.36 -29.06
N ASP A 283 9.85 10.07 -28.27
CA ASP A 283 9.97 9.14 -27.15
C ASP A 283 10.16 7.71 -27.65
N ALA A 284 11.10 7.00 -27.01
CA ALA A 284 11.28 5.57 -27.26
C ALA A 284 10.11 4.78 -26.66
N GLU A 285 9.75 3.71 -27.35
CA GLU A 285 8.65 2.81 -26.97
C GLU A 285 9.19 1.39 -26.77
N GLN A 286 8.30 0.40 -26.72
CA GLN A 286 8.70 -0.99 -26.56
C GLN A 286 9.43 -1.51 -27.81
N THR A 287 10.31 -2.48 -27.63
CA THR A 287 11.23 -3.01 -28.66
C THR A 287 10.55 -3.56 -29.90
N TRP A 288 9.26 -3.86 -29.85
CA TRP A 288 8.46 -4.32 -30.98
C TRP A 288 7.87 -3.20 -31.84
N TYR A 289 7.89 -1.95 -31.38
CA TYR A 289 7.61 -0.76 -32.19
C TYR A 289 8.89 0.01 -32.52
N GLN A 290 9.97 -0.27 -31.80
CA GLN A 290 11.17 0.56 -31.85
C GLN A 290 11.89 0.56 -33.22
N PRO A 291 11.96 -0.54 -34.01
CA PRO A 291 12.62 -0.51 -35.32
C PRO A 291 12.07 0.54 -36.29
N ILE A 292 10.74 0.63 -36.42
CA ILE A 292 10.14 1.65 -37.29
C ILE A 292 10.27 3.06 -36.71
N ILE A 293 10.20 3.22 -35.38
CA ILE A 293 10.43 4.51 -34.71
C ILE A 293 11.87 4.98 -34.92
N ASP A 294 12.84 4.07 -34.81
CA ASP A 294 14.25 4.37 -35.06
C ASP A 294 14.45 4.87 -36.50
N SER A 295 13.86 4.18 -37.49
CA SER A 295 13.90 4.55 -38.91
C SER A 295 13.24 5.91 -39.18
N LEU A 296 12.02 6.14 -38.67
CA LEU A 296 11.33 7.43 -38.79
C LEU A 296 12.12 8.59 -38.19
N THR A 297 12.70 8.35 -37.00
CA THR A 297 13.47 9.38 -36.29
C THR A 297 14.75 9.73 -37.04
N ASP A 298 15.41 8.74 -37.59
CA ASP A 298 16.63 8.89 -38.39
C ASP A 298 16.39 9.67 -39.69
N GLU A 299 15.27 9.43 -40.39
CA GLU A 299 14.82 10.23 -41.53
C GLU A 299 14.57 11.70 -41.14
N LEU A 300 13.86 11.92 -40.03
CA LEU A 300 13.56 13.28 -39.55
C LEU A 300 14.81 14.02 -39.08
N MET A 301 15.78 13.34 -38.45
CA MET A 301 17.06 13.95 -38.07
C MET A 301 17.85 14.39 -39.30
N GLN A 302 17.97 13.54 -40.33
CA GLN A 302 18.64 13.91 -41.58
C GLN A 302 17.99 15.15 -42.24
N LYS A 303 16.65 15.26 -42.17
CA LYS A 303 15.91 16.39 -42.75
C LYS A 303 15.96 17.68 -41.92
N TYR A 304 15.91 17.59 -40.59
CA TYR A 304 15.68 18.74 -39.70
C TYR A 304 16.86 19.10 -38.79
N ASN A 305 17.93 18.30 -38.72
CA ASN A 305 19.11 18.59 -37.91
C ASN A 305 20.30 19.04 -38.76
N THR A 306 20.17 20.20 -39.39
CA THR A 306 21.25 20.82 -40.18
C THR A 306 22.47 21.15 -39.31
N LEU A 307 23.68 21.12 -39.89
CA LEU A 307 24.91 21.53 -39.20
C LEU A 307 24.96 23.03 -38.91
N ASP A 308 24.46 23.87 -39.85
CA ASP A 308 24.54 25.33 -39.79
C ASP A 308 23.26 26.01 -39.27
N GLY A 309 22.36 25.26 -38.63
CA GLY A 309 21.05 25.76 -38.19
C GLY A 309 20.52 25.06 -36.93
N PRO A 310 19.38 25.50 -36.37
CA PRO A 310 18.82 24.90 -35.17
C PRO A 310 18.42 23.45 -35.45
N ALA A 311 19.04 22.51 -34.74
CA ALA A 311 18.68 21.10 -34.81
C ALA A 311 17.44 20.82 -33.95
N ILE A 312 16.44 20.18 -34.57
CA ILE A 312 15.06 20.10 -34.06
C ILE A 312 14.74 18.70 -33.51
N CYS A 313 15.02 17.65 -34.26
CA CYS A 313 14.62 16.28 -33.93
C CYS A 313 15.60 15.65 -32.94
N VAL A 314 15.09 15.07 -31.86
CA VAL A 314 15.88 14.41 -30.81
C VAL A 314 15.42 12.97 -30.68
N ALA A 315 16.34 12.01 -30.91
CA ALA A 315 16.08 10.59 -30.73
C ALA A 315 16.05 10.19 -29.25
N SER A 316 15.46 9.04 -28.91
CA SER A 316 15.50 8.48 -27.56
C SER A 316 16.27 7.17 -27.53
N PHE A 317 17.40 7.12 -26.83
CA PHE A 317 18.22 5.91 -26.71
C PHE A 317 18.03 5.24 -25.34
N GLN A 318 17.73 3.94 -25.38
CA GLN A 318 17.34 3.14 -24.22
C GLN A 318 18.53 2.32 -23.67
N ALA A 319 19.21 2.84 -22.64
CA ALA A 319 20.43 2.22 -22.11
C ALA A 319 20.21 0.87 -21.41
N TYR A 320 18.97 0.51 -21.06
CA TYR A 320 18.63 -0.81 -20.52
C TYR A 320 18.63 -1.93 -21.58
N LEU A 321 18.62 -1.57 -22.87
CA LEU A 321 18.73 -2.54 -23.95
C LEU A 321 20.19 -2.89 -24.19
N ARG A 322 20.45 -4.17 -24.45
CA ARG A 322 21.80 -4.67 -24.70
C ARG A 322 22.43 -4.10 -25.98
N ARG A 323 21.61 -3.69 -26.95
CA ARG A 323 22.06 -3.05 -28.19
C ARG A 323 22.60 -1.63 -28.01
N TYR A 324 22.37 -0.98 -26.86
CA TYR A 324 22.62 0.45 -26.70
C TYR A 324 24.05 0.91 -27.00
N PRO A 325 25.11 0.22 -26.53
CA PRO A 325 26.48 0.65 -26.84
C PRO A 325 26.76 0.67 -28.34
N GLN A 326 26.38 -0.41 -29.05
CA GLN A 326 26.53 -0.53 -30.51
C GLN A 326 25.69 0.51 -31.25
N LEU A 327 24.47 0.79 -30.76
CA LEU A 327 23.59 1.83 -31.32
C LEU A 327 24.23 3.22 -31.21
N LEU A 328 24.79 3.58 -30.06
CA LEU A 328 25.43 4.88 -29.88
C LEU A 328 26.62 5.05 -30.82
N ASP A 329 27.52 4.07 -30.87
CA ASP A 329 28.68 4.11 -31.75
C ASP A 329 28.28 4.23 -33.22
N GLN A 330 27.29 3.44 -33.67
CA GLN A 330 26.81 3.48 -35.04
C GLN A 330 26.16 4.84 -35.39
N GLN A 331 25.34 5.39 -34.49
CA GLN A 331 24.62 6.64 -34.76
C GLN A 331 25.55 7.86 -34.80
N VAL A 332 26.63 7.85 -34.01
CA VAL A 332 27.68 8.88 -34.08
C VAL A 332 28.37 8.84 -35.44
N LEU A 333 28.76 7.66 -35.93
CA LEU A 333 29.40 7.51 -37.25
C LEU A 333 28.44 7.90 -38.37
N ARG A 334 27.20 7.44 -38.33
CA ARG A 334 26.16 7.80 -39.31
C ARG A 334 25.96 9.30 -39.43
N ALA A 335 25.90 10.01 -38.30
CA ALA A 335 25.70 11.45 -38.29
C ALA A 335 26.86 12.19 -38.96
N GLN A 336 28.09 11.71 -38.76
CA GLN A 336 29.29 12.23 -39.44
C GLN A 336 29.26 11.93 -40.94
N GLU A 337 28.98 10.69 -41.32
CA GLU A 337 28.92 10.24 -42.73
C GLU A 337 27.84 10.97 -43.53
N LYS A 338 26.67 11.20 -42.91
CA LYS A 338 25.52 11.82 -43.57
C LYS A 338 25.40 13.33 -43.36
N GLY A 339 26.26 13.93 -42.54
CA GLY A 339 26.35 15.38 -42.36
C GLY A 339 25.14 16.02 -41.66
N TYR A 340 24.64 15.42 -40.57
CA TYR A 340 23.60 16.02 -39.73
C TYR A 340 24.01 16.06 -38.25
N LYS A 341 23.39 16.95 -37.47
CA LYS A 341 23.64 17.06 -36.03
C LYS A 341 22.90 15.95 -35.29
N LEU A 342 23.62 15.06 -34.61
CA LEU A 342 23.02 14.00 -33.81
C LEU A 342 22.52 14.55 -32.47
N LEU A 343 21.20 14.56 -32.27
CA LEU A 343 20.61 14.89 -30.98
C LEU A 343 19.91 13.67 -30.39
N PHE A 344 20.23 13.31 -29.14
CA PHE A 344 19.55 12.21 -28.47
C PHE A 344 19.34 12.41 -26.98
N LYS A 345 18.25 11.86 -26.48
CA LYS A 345 17.95 11.71 -25.06
C LYS A 345 18.26 10.28 -24.65
N GLN A 346 19.20 10.12 -23.75
CA GLN A 346 19.55 8.82 -23.18
C GLN A 346 18.70 8.55 -21.94
N VAL A 347 18.02 7.39 -21.90
CA VAL A 347 17.14 6.98 -20.78
C VAL A 347 17.58 5.65 -20.16
N ARG A 348 17.44 5.53 -18.84
CA ARG A 348 17.90 4.33 -18.08
C ARG A 348 16.95 3.14 -18.14
N GLY A 349 15.64 3.33 -18.31
CA GLY A 349 14.70 2.20 -18.34
C GLY A 349 13.25 2.59 -18.14
N ALA A 350 12.40 2.29 -19.13
CA ALA A 350 10.95 2.49 -19.06
C ALA A 350 10.15 1.18 -19.16
N TYR A 351 10.69 0.15 -19.83
CA TYR A 351 9.94 -1.07 -20.19
C TYR A 351 10.63 -2.39 -19.76
N ILE A 352 11.68 -2.33 -18.93
CA ILE A 352 12.52 -3.48 -18.55
C ILE A 352 11.70 -4.75 -18.20
N LYS A 353 10.63 -4.59 -17.42
CA LYS A 353 9.78 -5.69 -16.98
C LYS A 353 8.95 -6.29 -18.12
N THR A 354 8.25 -5.46 -18.89
CA THR A 354 7.38 -5.91 -19.99
C THR A 354 8.19 -6.54 -21.12
N GLU A 355 9.40 -6.04 -21.37
CA GLU A 355 10.34 -6.60 -22.34
C GLU A 355 10.78 -8.01 -21.95
N GLY A 356 11.20 -8.19 -20.69
CA GLY A 356 11.59 -9.51 -20.18
C GLY A 356 10.44 -10.52 -20.15
N GLU A 357 9.24 -10.09 -19.75
CA GLU A 357 8.04 -10.94 -19.74
C GLU A 357 7.62 -11.38 -21.14
N ARG A 358 7.63 -10.47 -22.12
CA ARG A 358 7.30 -10.80 -23.51
C ARG A 358 8.32 -11.75 -24.11
N TRP A 359 9.62 -11.50 -23.90
CA TRP A 359 10.69 -12.38 -24.39
C TRP A 359 10.54 -13.81 -23.87
N ALA A 360 10.25 -13.96 -22.56
CA ALA A 360 10.00 -15.26 -21.95
C ALA A 360 8.73 -15.95 -22.50
N LYS A 361 7.66 -15.18 -22.74
CA LYS A 361 6.39 -15.69 -23.27
C LYS A 361 6.50 -16.18 -24.71
N GLU A 362 7.26 -15.49 -25.54
CA GLU A 362 7.47 -15.85 -26.94
C GLU A 362 8.46 -17.02 -27.12
N GLY A 363 9.13 -17.46 -26.04
CA GLY A 363 10.02 -18.62 -26.08
C GLY A 363 11.26 -18.43 -26.95
N ARG A 364 11.65 -17.17 -27.23
CA ARG A 364 12.84 -16.86 -28.05
C ARG A 364 14.11 -17.33 -27.34
N LYS A 365 15.04 -17.91 -28.10
CA LYS A 365 16.35 -18.37 -27.59
C LYS A 365 17.30 -17.18 -27.40
N GLY A 366 18.21 -17.28 -26.43
CA GLY A 366 19.23 -16.25 -26.16
C GLY A 366 18.90 -15.35 -24.96
N PRO A 367 19.81 -14.43 -24.59
CA PRO A 367 19.81 -13.78 -23.29
C PRO A 367 18.82 -12.61 -23.13
N GLY A 368 17.93 -12.41 -24.11
CA GLY A 368 16.91 -11.35 -24.09
C GLY A 368 17.44 -9.95 -24.44
N PRO A 369 16.55 -9.00 -24.73
CA PRO A 369 16.92 -7.66 -25.19
C PRO A 369 17.43 -6.75 -24.06
N VAL A 370 17.17 -7.10 -22.80
CA VAL A 370 17.48 -6.29 -21.63
C VAL A 370 18.67 -6.84 -20.84
N TRP A 371 19.43 -5.95 -20.19
CA TRP A 371 20.49 -6.37 -19.25
C TRP A 371 19.91 -7.20 -18.08
N GLY A 372 20.68 -8.16 -17.59
CA GLY A 372 20.23 -9.10 -16.54
C GLY A 372 20.14 -8.46 -15.15
N SER A 373 20.90 -7.38 -14.92
CA SER A 373 20.99 -6.69 -13.65
C SER A 373 20.94 -5.16 -13.77
N LYS A 374 20.58 -4.51 -12.66
CA LYS A 374 20.64 -3.05 -12.54
C LYS A 374 22.06 -2.52 -12.72
N ALA A 375 23.07 -3.23 -12.21
CA ALA A 375 24.47 -2.82 -12.32
C ALA A 375 24.94 -2.75 -13.78
N GLU A 376 24.57 -3.74 -14.60
CA GLU A 376 24.86 -3.72 -16.04
C GLU A 376 24.12 -2.59 -16.77
N THR A 377 22.86 -2.34 -16.41
CA THR A 377 22.11 -1.18 -16.94
C THR A 377 22.77 0.15 -16.55
N ASP A 378 23.27 0.25 -15.31
CA ASP A 378 23.96 1.43 -14.83
C ASP A 378 25.30 1.64 -15.55
N ALA A 379 26.04 0.56 -15.81
CA ALA A 379 27.29 0.57 -16.58
C ALA A 379 27.04 1.00 -18.03
N SER A 380 26.03 0.42 -18.69
CA SER A 380 25.58 0.80 -20.04
C SER A 380 25.21 2.29 -20.11
N PHE A 381 24.49 2.80 -19.11
CA PHE A 381 24.15 4.23 -19.07
C PHE A 381 25.40 5.12 -18.88
N ASN A 382 26.31 4.73 -17.97
CA ASN A 382 27.52 5.50 -17.70
C ASN A 382 28.50 5.49 -18.89
N TYR A 383 28.57 4.38 -19.64
CA TYR A 383 29.29 4.32 -20.91
C TYR A 383 28.78 5.39 -21.89
N GLY A 384 27.45 5.54 -22.00
CA GLY A 384 26.83 6.57 -22.82
C GLY A 384 27.26 7.99 -22.45
N ILE A 385 27.31 8.33 -21.15
CA ILE A 385 27.81 9.63 -20.67
C ILE A 385 29.26 9.82 -21.10
N ALA A 386 30.13 8.87 -20.78
CA ALA A 386 31.57 8.99 -21.02
C ALA A 386 31.89 9.11 -22.50
N LYS A 387 31.34 8.23 -23.33
CA LYS A 387 31.52 8.25 -24.79
C LYS A 387 31.07 9.57 -25.39
N THR A 388 29.91 10.07 -24.98
CA THR A 388 29.35 11.32 -25.53
C THR A 388 30.21 12.52 -25.15
N LEU A 389 30.57 12.67 -23.86
CA LEU A 389 31.36 13.82 -23.41
C LEU A 389 32.77 13.83 -24.01
N ALA A 390 33.40 12.66 -24.15
CA ALA A 390 34.68 12.53 -24.84
C ALA A 390 34.57 12.95 -26.32
N THR A 391 33.51 12.52 -27.01
CA THR A 391 33.30 12.87 -28.42
C THR A 391 33.01 14.36 -28.61
N VAL A 392 32.17 14.95 -27.75
CA VAL A 392 31.88 16.40 -27.75
C VAL A 392 33.17 17.20 -27.51
N SER A 393 34.02 16.78 -26.58
CA SER A 393 35.30 17.43 -26.31
C SER A 393 36.24 17.36 -27.51
N SER A 394 36.39 16.18 -28.14
CA SER A 394 37.20 16.02 -29.36
C SER A 394 36.72 16.97 -30.47
N GLN A 395 35.41 16.98 -30.74
CA GLN A 395 34.83 17.81 -31.81
C GLN A 395 35.01 19.31 -31.54
N ILE A 396 34.82 19.77 -30.30
CA ILE A 396 35.03 21.18 -29.93
C ILE A 396 36.51 21.55 -30.05
N GLN A 397 37.44 20.68 -29.65
CA GLN A 397 38.88 20.93 -29.79
C GLN A 397 39.33 20.99 -31.25
N GLU A 398 38.75 20.16 -32.12
CA GLU A 398 39.11 20.07 -33.54
C GLU A 398 38.45 21.17 -34.40
N THR A 399 37.17 21.47 -34.13
CA THR A 399 36.33 22.28 -35.03
C THR A 399 35.68 23.50 -34.36
N GLY A 400 35.84 23.67 -33.04
CA GLY A 400 35.20 24.74 -32.27
C GLY A 400 33.72 24.49 -31.93
N HIS A 401 33.10 23.47 -32.52
CA HIS A 401 31.69 23.16 -32.33
C HIS A 401 31.44 21.65 -32.19
N SER A 402 30.32 21.27 -31.57
CA SER A 402 29.90 19.87 -31.47
C SER A 402 28.77 19.55 -32.44
N GLN A 403 28.93 18.47 -33.19
CA GLN A 403 27.92 17.87 -34.04
C GLN A 403 27.00 16.90 -33.27
N ILE A 404 27.26 16.71 -31.97
CA ILE A 404 26.48 15.83 -31.10
C ILE A 404 25.90 16.64 -29.95
N GLY A 405 24.63 16.36 -29.62
CA GLY A 405 23.97 16.88 -28.43
C GLY A 405 23.23 15.78 -27.68
N ALA A 406 23.37 15.76 -26.36
CA ALA A 406 22.76 14.74 -25.53
C ALA A 406 22.02 15.29 -24.31
N VAL A 407 20.95 14.58 -23.95
CA VAL A 407 20.27 14.72 -22.66
C VAL A 407 20.42 13.46 -21.86
N PHE A 408 21.10 13.57 -20.73
CA PHE A 408 21.26 12.45 -19.80
C PHE A 408 20.06 12.43 -18.85
N ALA A 409 19.02 11.68 -19.19
CA ALA A 409 17.81 11.55 -18.38
C ALA A 409 17.98 10.46 -17.32
N THR A 410 18.36 10.86 -16.12
CA THR A 410 18.69 9.94 -15.02
C THR A 410 18.28 10.48 -13.67
N HIS A 411 17.70 9.61 -12.83
CA HIS A 411 17.49 9.88 -11.41
C HIS A 411 18.65 9.33 -10.55
N ASN A 412 19.67 8.71 -11.13
CA ASN A 412 20.83 8.22 -10.40
C ASN A 412 21.84 9.35 -10.17
N SER A 413 21.98 9.80 -8.91
CA SER A 413 22.92 10.86 -8.53
C SER A 413 24.37 10.54 -8.86
N THR A 414 24.80 9.27 -8.75
CA THR A 414 26.18 8.87 -9.06
C THR A 414 26.51 9.06 -10.54
N SER A 415 25.55 8.84 -11.44
CA SER A 415 25.75 9.11 -12.88
C SER A 415 25.77 10.61 -13.18
N VAL A 416 25.01 11.42 -12.44
CA VAL A 416 25.10 12.89 -12.52
C VAL A 416 26.48 13.37 -12.07
N ASP A 417 26.97 12.86 -10.94
CA ASP A 417 28.29 13.20 -10.41
C ASP A 417 29.41 12.77 -11.38
N LEU A 418 29.25 11.62 -12.05
CA LEU A 418 30.14 11.20 -13.13
C LEU A 418 30.13 12.21 -14.29
N GLY A 419 28.95 12.63 -14.76
CA GLY A 419 28.84 13.61 -15.84
C GLY A 419 29.46 14.97 -15.48
N ILE A 420 29.23 15.47 -14.27
CA ILE A 420 29.83 16.73 -13.78
C ILE A 420 31.36 16.62 -13.71
N ARG A 421 31.88 15.50 -13.22
CA ARG A 421 33.34 15.26 -13.16
C ARG A 421 33.96 15.21 -14.56
N LEU A 422 33.33 14.49 -15.49
CA LEU A 422 33.82 14.34 -16.86
C LEU A 422 33.76 15.65 -17.65
N LEU A 423 32.83 16.56 -17.34
CA LEU A 423 32.82 17.92 -17.90
C LEU A 423 34.10 18.69 -17.53
N GLU A 424 34.57 18.57 -16.28
CA GLU A 424 35.81 19.19 -15.81
C GLU A 424 37.03 18.50 -16.43
N GLU A 425 37.06 17.16 -16.41
CA GLU A 425 38.17 16.34 -16.90
C GLU A 425 38.42 16.53 -18.40
N HIS A 426 37.36 16.63 -19.21
CA HIS A 426 37.45 16.86 -20.65
C HIS A 426 37.60 18.34 -21.03
N GLY A 427 37.80 19.24 -20.06
CA GLY A 427 38.01 20.68 -20.30
C GLY A 427 36.78 21.43 -20.83
N LEU A 428 35.59 20.83 -20.77
CA LEU A 428 34.34 21.42 -21.24
C LEU A 428 33.78 22.47 -20.25
N ALA A 429 34.27 22.45 -19.01
CA ALA A 429 33.89 23.38 -17.96
C ALA A 429 35.06 23.72 -17.02
N LYS A 430 35.01 24.90 -16.39
CA LYS A 430 36.03 25.38 -15.43
C LYS A 430 35.38 25.83 -14.12
N ARG A 431 36.02 25.55 -12.98
CA ARG A 431 35.54 26.06 -11.67
C ARG A 431 35.73 27.56 -11.56
N ARG A 432 34.67 28.25 -11.12
CA ARG A 432 34.71 29.66 -10.78
C ARG A 432 35.15 29.85 -9.33
N SER A 433 36.16 30.67 -9.12
CA SER A 433 36.80 30.89 -7.81
C SER A 433 35.90 31.53 -6.75
N SER A 434 34.82 32.21 -7.15
CA SER A 434 33.94 32.97 -6.24
C SER A 434 32.94 32.09 -5.48
N ASP A 435 32.40 31.05 -6.12
CA ASP A 435 31.30 30.23 -5.58
C ASP A 435 31.47 28.73 -5.83
N GLY A 436 32.61 28.31 -6.39
CA GLY A 436 32.96 26.90 -6.61
C GLY A 436 32.18 26.19 -7.71
N ARG A 437 31.26 26.88 -8.41
CA ARG A 437 30.45 26.32 -9.50
C ARG A 437 31.29 26.00 -10.73
N LEU A 438 30.92 24.92 -11.42
CA LEU A 438 31.47 24.58 -12.74
C LEU A 438 30.80 25.46 -13.81
N ILE A 439 31.57 26.29 -14.49
CA ILE A 439 31.10 27.10 -15.62
C ILE A 439 31.36 26.31 -16.90
N VAL A 440 30.28 25.84 -17.53
CA VAL A 440 30.33 25.16 -18.83
C VAL A 440 30.57 26.19 -19.92
N SER A 441 31.50 25.87 -20.83
CA SER A 441 31.82 26.67 -22.01
C SER A 441 30.59 26.86 -22.91
N ASN A 442 30.52 27.99 -23.63
CA ASN A 442 29.37 28.27 -24.50
C ASN A 442 29.28 27.23 -25.64
N GLU A 443 30.42 26.80 -26.15
CA GLU A 443 30.56 25.77 -27.20
C GLU A 443 29.99 24.40 -26.76
N ALA A 444 30.07 24.08 -25.47
CA ALA A 444 29.55 22.84 -24.90
C ALA A 444 28.09 22.96 -24.40
N ALA A 445 27.67 24.17 -24.00
CA ALA A 445 26.39 24.40 -23.34
C ALA A 445 25.19 23.94 -24.19
N GLY A 446 25.21 24.18 -25.51
CA GLY A 446 24.15 23.73 -26.42
C GLY A 446 24.03 22.21 -26.57
N SER A 447 25.10 21.49 -26.26
CA SER A 447 25.30 20.07 -26.56
C SER A 447 25.04 19.15 -25.36
N ILE A 448 24.99 19.68 -24.15
CA ILE A 448 24.91 18.85 -22.94
C ILE A 448 23.79 19.35 -22.04
N SER A 449 22.92 18.45 -21.62
CA SER A 449 21.92 18.74 -20.58
C SER A 449 21.58 17.51 -19.74
N PHE A 450 21.05 17.77 -18.55
CA PHE A 450 20.56 16.75 -17.64
C PHE A 450 19.03 16.78 -17.59
N GLY A 451 18.41 15.63 -17.85
CA GLY A 451 16.95 15.50 -17.84
C GLY A 451 16.43 15.00 -16.50
N GLN A 452 15.48 15.73 -15.91
CA GLN A 452 14.78 15.36 -14.68
C GLN A 452 13.27 15.32 -14.91
N ILE A 453 12.57 14.39 -14.26
CA ILE A 453 11.11 14.33 -14.35
C ILE A 453 10.49 15.39 -13.43
N TYR A 454 9.42 16.04 -13.87
CA TYR A 454 8.63 16.96 -13.04
C TYR A 454 7.86 16.18 -11.97
N GLY A 455 7.90 16.66 -10.73
CA GLY A 455 7.32 15.93 -9.59
C GLY A 455 8.04 14.62 -9.28
N SER A 456 9.33 14.47 -9.62
CA SER A 456 10.14 13.33 -9.21
C SER A 456 10.49 13.46 -7.73
N ALA A 457 10.28 12.41 -6.93
CA ALA A 457 10.74 12.40 -5.55
C ALA A 457 12.24 12.09 -5.50
N TYR A 458 13.06 13.02 -5.00
CA TYR A 458 14.40 12.70 -4.53
C TYR A 458 14.54 13.13 -3.07
N CYS A 459 15.27 12.33 -2.30
CA CYS A 459 15.72 12.65 -0.96
C CYS A 459 17.22 12.45 -0.99
N SER A 460 18.00 13.52 -1.19
CA SER A 460 19.44 13.48 -0.94
C SER A 460 19.71 14.07 0.43
N VAL A 461 20.04 13.20 1.38
CA VAL A 461 20.85 13.62 2.52
C VAL A 461 22.27 13.66 1.97
N SER A 462 22.86 14.84 1.87
CA SER A 462 24.28 14.98 1.60
C SER A 462 25.06 14.11 2.60
N LEU A 463 25.74 13.09 2.10
CA LEU A 463 26.81 12.42 2.82
C LEU A 463 28.00 13.38 2.83
N HIS A 464 27.99 14.36 3.74
CA HIS A 464 29.25 14.82 4.31
C HIS A 464 29.49 13.98 5.55
N GLU A 465 30.62 13.28 5.59
CA GLU A 465 31.05 12.42 6.70
C GLU A 465 31.12 13.16 8.06
N ASP A 466 30.97 14.49 8.06
CA ASP A 466 31.23 15.34 9.22
C ASP A 466 29.99 15.87 10.00
N ASN A 467 28.72 15.65 9.59
CA ASN A 467 27.60 16.26 10.36
C ASN A 467 26.25 15.48 10.41
N PRO A 468 25.96 14.73 11.51
CA PRO A 468 24.75 13.92 11.67
C PRO A 468 23.50 14.64 12.23
N ARG A 469 23.41 15.99 12.28
CA ARG A 469 22.34 16.71 13.03
C ARG A 469 21.38 17.62 12.24
N ALA A 470 21.39 17.64 10.90
CA ALA A 470 20.42 18.46 10.12
C ALA A 470 18.99 17.86 10.11
N ASN A 471 17.96 18.69 10.34
CA ASN A 471 16.53 18.30 10.31
C ASN A 471 16.04 18.10 8.86
N PRO A 472 15.44 16.94 8.51
CA PRO A 472 14.86 16.71 7.19
C PRO A 472 13.47 17.37 7.07
N ILE A 473 13.27 18.16 6.02
CA ILE A 473 11.93 18.62 5.61
C ILE A 473 11.33 17.51 4.74
N LEU A 474 10.28 16.84 5.23
CA LEU A 474 9.60 15.72 4.56
C LEU A 474 8.60 16.22 3.51
N GLY A 475 8.91 16.01 2.23
CA GLY A 475 8.05 16.31 1.08
C GLY A 475 8.66 15.78 -0.22
N MET A 476 7.92 15.81 -1.32
CA MET A 476 8.51 15.58 -2.65
C MET A 476 9.40 16.77 -2.99
N LYS A 477 10.72 16.55 -3.06
CA LYS A 477 11.71 17.58 -3.38
C LYS A 477 12.38 17.33 -4.73
N ASP A 478 12.83 18.41 -5.34
CA ASP A 478 13.59 18.45 -6.59
C ASP A 478 15.12 18.42 -6.35
N ASP A 479 15.59 17.73 -5.30
CA ASP A 479 16.98 17.80 -4.81
C ASP A 479 18.04 17.61 -5.91
N LEU A 480 17.84 16.65 -6.83
CA LEU A 480 18.81 16.41 -7.91
C LEU A 480 18.80 17.54 -8.95
N THR A 481 17.65 18.17 -9.19
CA THR A 481 17.53 19.32 -10.10
C THR A 481 18.21 20.54 -9.48
N ASN A 482 17.92 20.81 -8.20
CA ASN A 482 18.54 21.88 -7.43
C ASN A 482 20.05 21.68 -7.34
N LYS A 483 20.50 20.45 -7.04
CA LYS A 483 21.93 20.10 -7.01
C LYS A 483 22.60 20.41 -8.34
N ILE A 484 22.02 19.99 -9.47
CA ILE A 484 22.64 20.26 -10.77
C ILE A 484 22.65 21.76 -11.06
N ALA A 485 21.51 22.45 -10.95
CA ALA A 485 21.42 23.90 -11.17
C ALA A 485 22.30 24.73 -10.21
N GLY A 486 22.59 24.19 -9.02
CA GLY A 486 23.50 24.76 -8.03
C GLY A 486 24.96 24.45 -8.26
N SER A 487 25.30 23.33 -8.93
CA SER A 487 26.67 22.85 -9.12
C SER A 487 27.28 23.26 -10.46
N ILE A 488 26.47 23.36 -11.51
CA ILE A 488 26.89 23.76 -12.86
C ILE A 488 26.10 24.96 -13.34
N ALA A 489 26.77 25.87 -14.03
CA ALA A 489 26.18 27.05 -14.64
C ALA A 489 26.83 27.33 -15.99
N THR A 490 26.25 28.24 -16.75
CA THR A 490 26.82 28.82 -17.97
C THR A 490 27.12 30.29 -17.72
N ILE A 491 27.95 30.90 -18.57
CA ILE A 491 28.34 32.31 -18.43
C ILE A 491 27.12 33.23 -18.46
N ASP A 492 26.17 32.95 -19.35
CA ASP A 492 24.98 33.78 -19.59
C ASP A 492 23.71 33.25 -18.90
N GLY A 493 23.85 32.27 -17.99
CA GLY A 493 22.71 31.69 -17.27
C GLY A 493 21.77 30.86 -18.13
N PHE A 494 22.22 30.35 -19.27
CA PHE A 494 21.56 29.33 -20.08
C PHE A 494 21.32 28.02 -19.30
N PRO A 495 20.14 27.37 -19.43
CA PRO A 495 19.78 26.20 -18.63
C PRO A 495 20.55 24.94 -19.07
N LEU A 496 21.18 24.24 -18.12
CA LEU A 496 21.79 22.92 -18.34
C LEU A 496 20.90 21.77 -17.84
N VAL A 497 19.82 22.10 -17.13
CA VAL A 497 18.85 21.14 -16.61
C VAL A 497 17.52 21.33 -17.29
N ILE A 498 16.86 20.24 -17.66
CA ILE A 498 15.53 20.26 -18.27
C ILE A 498 14.58 19.44 -17.41
N LYS A 499 13.42 20.02 -17.09
CA LYS A 499 12.30 19.32 -16.45
C LYS A 499 11.31 18.80 -17.47
N SER A 500 11.11 17.49 -17.50
CA SER A 500 10.09 16.85 -18.32
C SER A 500 8.74 16.88 -17.61
N MET A 501 7.82 17.69 -18.15
CA MET A 501 6.50 17.96 -17.59
C MET A 501 5.42 17.38 -18.51
N GLY A 502 4.60 16.49 -17.96
CA GLY A 502 3.43 15.97 -18.67
C GLY A 502 2.20 16.85 -18.46
N TYR A 503 1.29 16.93 -19.43
CA TYR A 503 0.00 17.63 -19.30
C TYR A 503 -1.06 16.95 -20.18
N GLY A 504 -2.33 17.24 -19.92
CA GLY A 504 -3.47 16.70 -20.67
C GLY A 504 -4.68 16.41 -19.80
N ASP A 505 -5.79 15.98 -20.40
CA ASP A 505 -7.01 15.63 -19.67
C ASP A 505 -6.73 14.54 -18.62
N LEU A 506 -7.39 14.61 -17.46
CA LEU A 506 -7.16 13.64 -16.39
C LEU A 506 -7.37 12.21 -16.85
N LYS A 507 -8.41 11.91 -17.63
CA LYS A 507 -8.69 10.55 -18.09
C LYS A 507 -7.57 10.02 -18.97
N GLU A 508 -7.03 10.87 -19.85
CA GLU A 508 -5.89 10.54 -20.70
C GLU A 508 -4.58 10.41 -19.88
N CYS A 509 -4.45 11.18 -18.81
CA CYS A 509 -3.28 11.17 -17.93
C CYS A 509 -3.30 10.08 -16.84
N LEU A 510 -4.42 9.38 -16.60
CA LEU A 510 -4.53 8.37 -15.54
C LEU A 510 -3.50 7.24 -15.67
N PRO A 511 -3.30 6.61 -16.85
CA PRO A 511 -2.27 5.59 -17.02
C PRO A 511 -0.87 6.11 -16.69
N PHE A 512 -0.57 7.36 -17.09
CA PHE A 512 0.67 8.04 -16.77
C PHE A 512 0.83 8.24 -15.25
N LEU A 513 -0.21 8.73 -14.55
CA LEU A 513 -0.20 8.92 -13.10
C LEU A 513 -0.01 7.60 -12.33
N ALA A 514 -0.67 6.53 -12.76
CA ALA A 514 -0.51 5.20 -12.17
C ALA A 514 0.92 4.67 -12.33
N ARG A 515 1.52 4.84 -13.52
CA ARG A 515 2.93 4.51 -13.75
C ARG A 515 3.85 5.36 -12.87
N ARG A 516 3.61 6.67 -12.77
CA ARG A 516 4.39 7.57 -11.91
C ARG A 516 4.31 7.19 -10.44
N ALA A 517 3.15 6.76 -9.94
CA ALA A 517 3.02 6.24 -8.59
C ALA A 517 3.87 4.97 -8.39
N THR A 518 3.90 4.08 -9.39
CA THR A 518 4.69 2.83 -9.39
C THR A 518 6.19 3.08 -9.44
N GLU A 519 6.65 4.03 -10.24
CA GLU A 519 8.07 4.39 -10.35
C GLU A 519 8.56 5.11 -9.08
N ASN A 520 7.79 6.05 -8.53
CA ASN A 520 8.14 6.71 -7.28
C ASN A 520 8.20 5.71 -6.11
N LYS A 521 7.33 4.69 -6.09
CA LYS A 521 7.42 3.57 -5.16
C LYS A 521 8.80 2.89 -5.23
N ALA A 522 9.29 2.56 -6.43
CA ALA A 522 10.59 1.91 -6.61
C ALA A 522 11.78 2.80 -6.16
N ILE A 523 11.71 4.11 -6.40
CA ILE A 523 12.74 5.08 -5.95
C ILE A 523 12.72 5.19 -4.41
N LEU A 524 11.54 5.29 -3.81
CA LEU A 524 11.37 5.42 -2.36
C LEU A 524 11.75 4.13 -1.59
N GLU A 525 11.76 3.00 -2.27
CA GLU A 525 12.26 1.71 -1.78
C GLU A 525 13.80 1.57 -1.88
N GLY A 526 14.49 2.38 -2.70
CA GLY A 526 15.94 2.32 -2.95
C GLY A 526 16.84 3.03 -1.93
N ARG A 527 18.18 2.92 -2.11
CA ARG A 527 19.19 3.64 -1.30
C ARG A 527 18.99 5.16 -1.43
N GLY A 528 18.81 5.85 -0.30
CA GLY A 528 18.47 7.29 -0.22
C GLY A 528 16.95 7.59 -0.18
N GLY A 529 16.07 6.61 -0.43
CA GLY A 529 14.62 6.80 -0.41
C GLY A 529 13.98 6.78 0.99
N ALA A 530 12.65 6.84 1.06
CA ALA A 530 11.89 6.78 2.32
C ALA A 530 12.22 5.56 3.19
N SER A 531 12.60 4.44 2.59
CA SER A 531 13.08 3.26 3.31
C SER A 531 14.46 3.50 3.96
N ALA A 532 15.39 4.18 3.29
CA ALA A 532 16.69 4.55 3.83
C ALA A 532 16.59 5.64 4.91
N GLU A 533 15.67 6.60 4.80
CA GLU A 533 15.44 7.61 5.82
C GLU A 533 14.74 7.03 7.08
N ARG A 534 13.84 6.07 6.90
CA ARG A 534 13.32 5.25 8.02
C ARG A 534 14.47 4.55 8.76
N ILE A 535 15.41 3.98 8.02
CA ILE A 535 16.63 3.35 8.55
C ILE A 535 17.51 4.38 9.31
N ARG A 536 17.78 5.57 8.73
CA ARG A 536 18.60 6.65 9.31
C ARG A 536 17.98 7.31 10.55
N LEU A 537 16.66 7.45 10.63
CA LEU A 537 15.92 7.89 11.82
C LEU A 537 15.93 6.85 12.97
N GLY A 538 16.73 5.78 12.82
CA GLY A 538 17.01 4.79 13.84
C GLY A 538 16.04 3.61 13.84
N LEU A 539 15.50 3.21 12.69
CA LEU A 539 14.58 2.07 12.62
C LEU A 539 15.19 0.70 12.26
N VAL A 540 16.47 0.54 11.86
CA VAL A 540 17.29 -0.72 11.87
C VAL A 540 18.75 -0.46 11.45
N PRO A 541 19.77 -1.22 11.92
CA PRO A 541 21.16 -1.06 11.49
C PRO A 541 21.53 -1.92 10.25
N PHE A 542 22.46 -1.44 9.42
CA PHE A 542 23.19 -2.23 8.41
C PHE A 542 24.67 -2.38 8.83
N PRO A 543 25.34 -3.51 8.56
CA PRO A 543 26.78 -3.65 8.73
C PRO A 543 27.56 -2.96 7.58
N LEU A 544 28.65 -2.30 7.93
CA LEU A 544 29.60 -1.67 7.00
C LEU A 544 30.15 -2.71 6.02
N LEU A 545 30.08 -2.41 4.72
CA LEU A 545 30.80 -3.12 3.67
C LEU A 545 31.64 -2.09 2.93
N ASP A 546 32.94 -2.30 2.99
CA ASP A 546 34.02 -1.42 2.53
C ASP A 546 33.87 -1.06 1.05
N VAL A 547 33.98 0.23 0.74
CA VAL A 547 33.94 0.78 -0.62
C VAL A 547 35.37 1.13 -1.01
N ASP A 548 36.17 0.15 -1.41
CA ASP A 548 37.47 0.44 -2.03
C ASP A 548 37.96 -0.58 -3.08
N THR A 549 37.11 -1.49 -3.56
CA THR A 549 37.55 -2.55 -4.50
C THR A 549 36.81 -2.62 -5.83
N THR A 550 35.82 -1.77 -6.12
CA THR A 550 35.01 -1.88 -7.35
C THR A 550 35.39 -0.92 -8.49
N ILE A 551 36.43 -0.10 -8.35
CA ILE A 551 36.77 0.93 -9.38
C ILE A 551 38.01 0.57 -10.22
N ARG A 552 38.70 -0.56 -9.99
CA ARG A 552 39.94 -0.90 -10.74
C ARG A 552 39.88 -2.06 -11.75
N SER A 553 38.71 -2.56 -12.16
CA SER A 553 38.68 -3.72 -13.08
C SER A 553 37.61 -3.73 -14.17
N ALA A 554 37.12 -2.57 -14.62
CA ALA A 554 36.28 -2.50 -15.82
C ALA A 554 37.09 -2.14 -17.07
N HIS A 555 38.07 -2.98 -17.43
CA HIS A 555 38.56 -3.03 -18.80
C HIS A 555 37.57 -3.85 -19.64
N PHE A 556 36.86 -3.19 -20.55
CA PHE A 556 36.09 -3.84 -21.61
C PHE A 556 37.07 -4.40 -22.66
N ASP A 557 37.69 -5.53 -22.35
CA ASP A 557 38.41 -6.37 -23.31
C ASP A 557 38.01 -7.82 -23.06
N SER A 558 36.91 -8.27 -23.66
CA SER A 558 36.63 -9.70 -23.92
C SER A 558 35.27 -9.89 -24.61
N TYR A 559 35.26 -9.72 -25.93
CA TYR A 559 34.37 -10.50 -26.78
C TYR A 559 35.23 -11.10 -27.90
N ARG A 560 35.90 -12.21 -27.59
CA ARG A 560 36.54 -13.08 -28.57
C ARG A 560 35.85 -14.44 -28.45
N MET A 561 35.29 -14.90 -29.57
CA MET A 561 34.59 -16.18 -29.73
C MET A 561 35.49 -17.36 -29.30
N PRO A 562 34.95 -18.44 -28.71
CA PRO A 562 35.72 -19.66 -28.49
C PRO A 562 35.66 -20.58 -29.72
N ALA A 563 36.84 -21.04 -30.14
CA ALA A 563 37.00 -22.19 -31.03
C ALA A 563 37.05 -23.49 -30.20
N GLU A 564 36.51 -24.57 -30.77
CA GLU A 564 36.53 -25.94 -30.26
C GLU A 564 37.95 -26.49 -30.10
N GLU A 565 38.16 -27.39 -29.13
CA GLU A 565 38.89 -28.65 -29.34
C GLU A 565 38.78 -29.64 -28.15
N ASP A 566 39.06 -30.90 -28.49
CA ASP A 566 38.60 -32.17 -27.92
C ASP A 566 39.43 -32.73 -26.74
N LYS A 567 38.73 -33.51 -25.89
CA LYS A 567 39.09 -34.79 -25.21
C LYS A 567 40.36 -34.97 -24.32
N ILE A 568 40.17 -35.78 -23.26
CA ILE A 568 40.86 -37.07 -22.91
C ILE A 568 41.12 -37.27 -21.39
N THR A 569 40.40 -38.26 -20.83
CA THR A 569 40.66 -39.28 -19.75
C THR A 569 41.36 -39.03 -18.40
N THR A 570 40.74 -39.61 -17.36
CA THR A 570 41.18 -40.05 -15.99
C THR A 570 42.28 -41.17 -15.99
N PRO A 571 42.80 -41.80 -14.88
CA PRO A 571 42.40 -41.79 -13.44
C PRO A 571 43.52 -41.91 -12.32
N ASN A 572 43.06 -41.87 -11.05
CA ASN A 572 43.48 -42.60 -9.81
C ASN A 572 44.73 -42.27 -8.94
N ASN A 573 44.43 -42.18 -7.62
CA ASN A 573 45.14 -42.63 -6.39
C ASN A 573 45.09 -41.50 -5.33
N GLY A 574 44.55 -41.59 -4.11
CA GLY A 574 44.30 -42.68 -3.18
C GLY A 574 45.08 -42.39 -1.88
N LEU A 575 44.42 -41.96 -0.79
CA LEU A 575 44.80 -42.25 0.62
C LEU A 575 43.88 -41.56 1.64
N THR A 576 43.43 -42.37 2.59
CA THR A 576 42.48 -42.18 3.69
C THR A 576 43.05 -41.45 4.91
N THR A 577 42.27 -40.52 5.49
CA THR A 577 42.26 -40.25 6.95
C THR A 577 40.82 -39.99 7.39
N VAL A 578 40.29 -40.89 8.22
CA VAL A 578 38.94 -40.82 8.80
C VAL A 578 38.98 -39.88 10.02
N GLN A 579 38.34 -38.72 9.91
CA GLN A 579 37.91 -37.90 11.05
C GLN A 579 36.39 -37.91 11.09
N PHE A 580 35.82 -38.42 12.19
CA PHE A 580 34.39 -38.40 12.46
C PHE A 580 33.90 -36.95 12.59
N SER A 581 33.14 -36.47 11.61
CA SER A 581 32.42 -35.19 11.67
C SER A 581 31.06 -35.40 12.33
N ALA A 582 30.68 -34.46 13.19
CA ALA A 582 29.44 -34.41 13.98
C ALA A 582 28.12 -34.39 13.16
N GLU A 583 28.19 -34.54 11.84
CA GLU A 583 27.02 -34.58 10.93
C GLU A 583 26.31 -35.94 10.90
N GLU A 584 26.98 -37.06 11.16
CA GLU A 584 26.34 -38.38 11.10
C GLU A 584 25.54 -38.73 12.36
N ALA A 585 25.84 -38.10 13.50
CA ALA A 585 25.03 -38.23 14.72
C ALA A 585 23.70 -37.45 14.63
N LEU A 586 23.60 -36.45 13.74
CA LEU A 586 22.40 -35.62 13.58
C LEU A 586 21.37 -36.24 12.61
N LYS A 587 21.76 -37.22 11.80
CA LYS A 587 20.88 -37.83 10.77
C LYS A 587 20.12 -39.08 11.19
N ARG A 588 20.33 -39.61 12.41
CA ARG A 588 19.64 -40.84 12.89
C ARG A 588 18.54 -40.63 13.95
N GLY A 589 18.05 -39.39 14.09
CA GLY A 589 17.08 -39.03 15.13
C GLY A 589 15.78 -38.39 14.63
N THR A 590 15.25 -38.76 13.45
CA THR A 590 13.90 -38.36 13.05
C THR A 590 13.19 -39.50 12.32
N ILE A 591 12.38 -40.25 13.07
CA ILE A 591 11.23 -40.92 12.48
C ILE A 591 10.29 -39.79 12.06
N GLU A 592 10.32 -39.40 10.79
CA GLU A 592 9.27 -38.56 10.21
C GLU A 592 7.97 -39.37 10.17
N GLU A 593 7.15 -39.27 11.23
CA GLU A 593 5.71 -39.46 11.07
C GLU A 593 5.21 -38.39 10.10
N ARG A 594 4.78 -38.80 8.89
CA ARG A 594 4.05 -37.93 7.96
C ARG A 594 2.93 -37.20 8.72
N PRO A 595 2.89 -35.86 8.74
CA PRO A 595 1.84 -35.16 9.45
C PRO A 595 0.48 -35.45 8.78
N PRO A 596 -0.59 -35.71 9.56
CA PRO A 596 -1.93 -35.94 9.01
C PRO A 596 -2.37 -34.71 8.20
N ALA A 597 -2.98 -34.96 7.04
CA ALA A 597 -3.41 -33.98 6.03
C ALA A 597 -3.78 -32.61 6.63
N GLU A 598 -2.88 -31.63 6.50
CA GLU A 598 -3.15 -30.26 6.92
C GLU A 598 -3.99 -29.53 5.86
N LEU A 599 -4.89 -28.64 6.29
CA LEU A 599 -5.66 -27.78 5.38
C LEU A 599 -4.70 -26.91 4.54
N LYS A 600 -5.02 -26.75 3.25
CA LYS A 600 -4.24 -25.91 2.33
C LYS A 600 -4.22 -24.46 2.84
N ARG A 601 -3.04 -23.96 3.19
CA ARG A 601 -2.83 -22.59 3.70
C ARG A 601 -3.04 -21.57 2.57
N GLY A 602 -4.09 -20.74 2.69
CA GLY A 602 -4.52 -19.82 1.64
C GLY A 602 -4.38 -18.33 1.95
N PHE A 603 -4.20 -17.95 3.22
CA PHE A 603 -4.17 -16.54 3.62
C PHE A 603 -2.77 -15.92 3.57
N LYS A 604 -2.72 -14.68 3.05
CA LYS A 604 -1.54 -13.81 3.09
C LYS A 604 -1.52 -13.05 4.42
N ASN A 605 -0.35 -12.53 4.83
CA ASN A 605 -0.23 -11.73 6.06
C ASN A 605 -1.22 -10.54 6.11
N ARG A 606 -1.54 -9.94 4.95
CA ARG A 606 -2.56 -8.89 4.82
C ARG A 606 -3.97 -9.36 5.20
N HIS A 607 -4.33 -10.60 4.88
CA HIS A 607 -5.65 -11.15 5.22
C HIS A 607 -5.74 -11.37 6.73
N VAL A 608 -4.70 -11.92 7.36
CA VAL A 608 -4.62 -12.13 8.81
C VAL A 608 -4.72 -10.80 9.57
N ASN A 609 -3.96 -9.78 9.15
CA ASN A 609 -4.04 -8.45 9.75
C ASN A 609 -5.42 -7.80 9.54
N MET A 610 -6.04 -7.99 8.37
CA MET A 610 -7.37 -7.46 8.12
C MET A 610 -8.43 -8.15 8.98
N PHE A 611 -8.37 -9.47 9.16
CA PHE A 611 -9.23 -10.17 10.12
C PHE A 611 -9.04 -9.65 11.55
N ALA A 612 -7.82 -9.28 11.94
CA ALA A 612 -7.57 -8.68 13.24
C ALA A 612 -8.20 -7.29 13.41
N ILE A 613 -8.28 -6.49 12.34
CA ILE A 613 -8.85 -5.13 12.38
C ILE A 613 -10.38 -5.16 12.24
N ALA A 614 -10.88 -5.82 11.20
CA ALA A 614 -12.29 -5.78 10.79
C ALA A 614 -13.11 -7.00 11.20
N GLY A 615 -12.48 -8.15 11.46
CA GLY A 615 -13.17 -9.42 11.73
C GLY A 615 -13.99 -9.44 13.02
N SER A 616 -13.69 -8.54 13.96
CA SER A 616 -14.44 -8.40 15.21
C SER A 616 -15.47 -7.26 15.19
N ILE A 617 -15.51 -6.44 14.14
CA ILE A 617 -16.50 -5.36 14.06
C ILE A 617 -17.77 -5.96 13.47
N GLY A 618 -18.68 -6.43 14.32
CA GLY A 618 -19.87 -7.18 13.91
C GLY A 618 -21.21 -6.41 13.94
N THR A 619 -22.30 -7.14 13.70
CA THR A 619 -23.69 -6.66 13.82
C THR A 619 -24.01 -6.07 15.20
N GLY A 620 -23.31 -6.51 16.24
CA GLY A 620 -23.44 -5.95 17.59
C GLY A 620 -23.16 -4.44 17.65
N LEU A 621 -22.10 -3.95 17.00
CA LEU A 621 -21.78 -2.51 17.01
C LEU A 621 -22.81 -1.68 16.24
N ILE A 622 -23.40 -2.26 15.20
CA ILE A 622 -24.27 -1.53 14.26
C ILE A 622 -25.73 -1.52 14.74
N ILE A 623 -26.24 -2.69 15.13
CA ILE A 623 -27.65 -2.88 15.51
C ILE A 623 -27.79 -2.89 17.04
N GLY A 624 -26.91 -3.60 17.73
CA GLY A 624 -26.97 -3.73 19.19
C GLY A 624 -26.73 -2.40 19.92
N SER A 625 -25.93 -1.48 19.36
CA SER A 625 -25.62 -0.20 20.02
C SER A 625 -26.85 0.67 20.20
N GLY A 626 -27.80 0.62 19.25
CA GLY A 626 -29.08 1.29 19.35
C GLY A 626 -29.96 0.72 20.49
N GLN A 627 -29.99 -0.61 20.65
CA GLN A 627 -30.74 -1.27 21.71
C GLN A 627 -30.12 -1.02 23.11
N ALA A 628 -28.80 -0.98 23.20
CA ALA A 628 -28.09 -0.64 24.43
C ALA A 628 -28.33 0.82 24.81
N LEU A 629 -28.21 1.75 23.85
CA LEU A 629 -28.48 3.16 24.07
C LEU A 629 -29.92 3.40 24.52
N ALA A 630 -30.90 2.76 23.86
CA ALA A 630 -32.30 2.85 24.23
C ALA A 630 -32.61 2.26 25.63
N SER A 631 -31.86 1.24 26.06
CA SER A 631 -32.09 0.59 27.36
C SER A 631 -31.42 1.35 28.51
N GLY A 632 -30.18 1.83 28.35
CA GLY A 632 -29.40 2.39 29.46
C GLY A 632 -29.05 3.87 29.35
N GLY A 633 -29.23 4.49 28.19
CA GLY A 633 -28.79 5.86 27.93
C GLY A 633 -27.28 5.98 27.69
N PRO A 634 -26.79 7.19 27.29
CA PRO A 634 -25.45 7.38 26.74
C PRO A 634 -24.31 7.22 27.77
N GLY A 635 -24.57 7.52 29.05
CA GLY A 635 -23.62 7.29 30.14
C GLY A 635 -23.45 5.81 30.47
N SER A 636 -24.55 5.08 30.58
CA SER A 636 -24.52 3.63 30.86
C SER A 636 -23.76 2.84 29.80
N ILE A 637 -24.03 3.13 28.51
CA ILE A 637 -23.38 2.43 27.40
C ILE A 637 -21.87 2.74 27.34
N LEU A 638 -21.45 3.99 27.62
CA LEU A 638 -20.03 4.35 27.65
C LEU A 638 -19.29 3.59 28.75
N VAL A 639 -19.82 3.57 29.98
CA VAL A 639 -19.20 2.87 31.11
C VAL A 639 -19.14 1.36 30.85
N ALA A 640 -20.22 0.78 30.34
CA ALA A 640 -20.26 -0.63 29.96
C ALA A 640 -19.19 -0.99 28.92
N TYR A 641 -19.00 -0.14 27.91
CA TYR A 641 -17.99 -0.35 26.87
C TYR A 641 -16.56 -0.21 27.39
N LEU A 642 -16.31 0.71 28.33
CA LEU A 642 -15.00 0.84 28.96
C LEU A 642 -14.63 -0.40 29.78
N ILE A 643 -15.59 -0.93 30.56
CA ILE A 643 -15.41 -2.14 31.36
C ILE A 643 -15.17 -3.35 30.45
N MET A 644 -16.08 -3.62 29.51
CA MET A 644 -15.97 -4.78 28.62
C MET A 644 -14.78 -4.68 27.66
N GLY A 645 -14.47 -3.48 27.16
CA GLY A 645 -13.29 -3.23 26.32
C GLY A 645 -11.99 -3.53 27.07
N THR A 646 -11.91 -3.18 28.35
CA THR A 646 -10.76 -3.52 29.21
C THR A 646 -10.64 -5.03 29.40
N CYS A 647 -11.74 -5.72 29.71
CA CYS A 647 -11.77 -7.18 29.82
C CYS A 647 -11.26 -7.85 28.54
N VAL A 648 -11.75 -7.42 27.38
CA VAL A 648 -11.37 -8.00 26.08
C VAL A 648 -9.91 -7.74 25.75
N TYR A 649 -9.40 -6.54 26.03
CA TYR A 649 -7.99 -6.26 25.88
C TYR A 649 -7.13 -7.21 26.73
N THR A 650 -7.52 -7.42 27.99
CA THR A 650 -6.83 -8.35 28.89
C THR A 650 -6.92 -9.81 28.45
N ILE A 651 -8.07 -10.26 27.91
CA ILE A 651 -8.22 -11.61 27.34
C ILE A 651 -7.25 -11.80 26.16
N MET A 652 -7.16 -10.80 25.29
CA MET A 652 -6.26 -10.85 24.13
C MET A 652 -4.78 -10.85 24.54
N THR A 653 -4.40 -10.08 25.56
CA THR A 653 -3.01 -10.10 26.07
C THR A 653 -2.68 -11.42 26.78
N ALA A 654 -3.62 -11.99 27.54
CA ALA A 654 -3.47 -13.30 28.21
C ALA A 654 -3.26 -14.42 27.18
N PHE A 655 -4.09 -14.43 26.14
CA PHE A 655 -3.98 -15.39 25.05
C PHE A 655 -2.67 -15.22 24.26
N ALA A 656 -2.25 -13.98 24.00
CA ALA A 656 -1.01 -13.69 23.30
C ALA A 656 0.24 -14.18 24.04
N GLU A 657 0.30 -14.04 25.37
CA GLU A 657 1.42 -14.59 26.17
C GLU A 657 1.55 -16.11 25.99
N MET A 658 0.44 -16.84 26.09
CA MET A 658 0.42 -18.30 25.86
C MET A 658 0.81 -18.64 24.42
N ALA A 659 0.26 -17.90 23.46
CA ALA A 659 0.41 -18.21 22.04
C ALA A 659 1.81 -17.93 21.49
N ILE A 660 2.49 -16.92 22.04
CA ILE A 660 3.88 -16.60 21.69
C ILE A 660 4.86 -17.55 22.39
N PHE A 661 4.57 -17.93 23.64
CA PHE A 661 5.40 -18.86 24.39
C PHE A 661 5.37 -20.28 23.82
N ALA A 662 4.18 -20.79 23.50
CA ALA A 662 3.98 -22.12 22.94
C ALA A 662 3.12 -22.08 21.66
N PRO A 663 3.66 -21.65 20.51
CA PRO A 663 2.88 -21.55 19.27
C PRO A 663 2.35 -22.92 18.82
N MET A 664 1.03 -23.06 18.69
CA MET A 664 0.37 -24.29 18.23
C MET A 664 -0.77 -23.99 17.24
N ASN A 665 -1.03 -24.92 16.32
CA ASN A 665 -2.09 -24.85 15.30
C ASN A 665 -3.45 -25.39 15.82
N LYS A 666 -3.73 -25.24 17.12
CA LYS A 666 -4.92 -25.80 17.80
C LYS A 666 -5.85 -24.74 18.44
N GLY A 667 -5.54 -23.45 18.30
CA GLY A 667 -6.33 -22.36 18.91
C GLY A 667 -6.38 -22.43 20.44
N PHE A 668 -7.27 -21.64 21.07
CA PHE A 668 -7.41 -21.59 22.53
C PHE A 668 -7.98 -22.87 23.16
N SER A 669 -8.75 -23.69 22.44
CA SER A 669 -9.17 -25.02 22.91
C SER A 669 -7.99 -25.99 23.07
N GLY A 670 -6.98 -25.89 22.18
CA GLY A 670 -5.72 -26.62 22.30
C GLY A 670 -4.93 -26.24 23.53
N TYR A 671 -4.83 -24.94 23.84
CA TYR A 671 -4.18 -24.46 25.06
C TYR A 671 -4.91 -24.94 26.32
N ALA A 672 -6.24 -24.94 26.33
CA ALA A 672 -7.03 -25.48 27.43
C ALA A 672 -6.81 -26.98 27.64
N THR A 673 -6.72 -27.76 26.54
CA THR A 673 -6.37 -29.19 26.58
C THR A 673 -4.99 -29.40 27.21
N ARG A 674 -4.02 -28.56 26.84
CA ARG A 674 -2.61 -28.71 27.23
C ARG A 674 -2.30 -28.23 28.64
N PHE A 675 -2.88 -27.12 29.07
CA PHE A 675 -2.51 -26.45 30.33
C PHE A 675 -3.52 -26.63 31.46
N VAL A 676 -4.70 -27.20 31.20
CA VAL A 676 -5.73 -27.35 32.22
C VAL A 676 -6.25 -28.78 32.32
N ASP A 677 -7.03 -29.23 31.34
CA ASP A 677 -7.65 -30.56 31.31
C ASP A 677 -8.15 -30.82 29.88
N PRO A 678 -7.91 -32.00 29.27
CA PRO A 678 -8.48 -32.33 27.96
C PRO A 678 -10.00 -32.20 27.86
N ALA A 679 -10.75 -32.40 28.95
CA ALA A 679 -12.20 -32.18 28.98
C ALA A 679 -12.57 -30.69 28.87
N LEU A 680 -11.79 -29.79 29.48
CA LEU A 680 -11.99 -28.35 29.31
C LEU A 680 -11.70 -27.92 27.87
N GLY A 681 -10.67 -28.49 27.26
CA GLY A 681 -10.35 -28.23 25.85
C GLY A 681 -11.44 -28.68 24.89
N PHE A 682 -11.96 -29.90 25.08
CA PHE A 682 -13.13 -30.41 24.34
C PHE A 682 -14.33 -29.48 24.47
N ALA A 683 -14.71 -29.13 25.71
CA ALA A 683 -15.87 -28.28 25.97
C ALA A 683 -15.68 -26.87 25.39
N THR A 684 -14.47 -26.31 25.46
CA THR A 684 -14.14 -25.01 24.87
C THR A 684 -14.31 -25.01 23.35
N GLY A 685 -13.80 -26.03 22.67
CA GLY A 685 -13.93 -26.11 21.21
C GLY A 685 -15.38 -26.30 20.74
N TRP A 686 -16.15 -27.18 21.39
CA TRP A 686 -17.58 -27.36 21.07
C TRP A 686 -18.41 -26.13 21.39
N ASN A 687 -18.15 -25.47 22.53
CA ASN A 687 -18.79 -24.21 22.88
C ASN A 687 -18.50 -23.11 21.85
N TYR A 688 -17.29 -23.07 21.31
CA TYR A 688 -16.92 -22.14 20.24
C TYR A 688 -17.59 -22.48 18.90
N PHE A 689 -17.70 -23.77 18.55
CA PHE A 689 -18.48 -24.21 17.39
C PHE A 689 -19.94 -23.77 17.48
N PHE A 690 -20.61 -24.01 18.62
CA PHE A 690 -22.00 -23.59 18.83
C PHE A 690 -22.15 -22.07 18.80
N LYS A 691 -21.19 -21.33 19.36
CA LYS A 691 -21.19 -19.86 19.32
C LYS A 691 -21.31 -19.34 17.88
N TYR A 692 -20.41 -19.76 16.98
CA TYR A 692 -20.43 -19.26 15.59
C TYR A 692 -21.61 -19.82 14.79
N SER A 693 -22.07 -21.02 15.12
CA SER A 693 -23.27 -21.59 14.50
C SER A 693 -24.56 -20.82 14.88
N VAL A 694 -24.67 -20.34 16.12
CA VAL A 694 -25.78 -19.46 16.55
C VAL A 694 -25.62 -18.04 16.00
N LEU A 695 -24.39 -17.51 15.93
CA LEU A 695 -24.12 -16.21 15.32
C LEU A 695 -24.49 -16.16 13.84
N LEU A 696 -24.32 -17.25 13.10
CA LEU A 696 -24.80 -17.38 11.73
C LEU A 696 -26.31 -17.10 11.63
N ALA A 697 -27.11 -17.74 12.48
CA ALA A 697 -28.55 -17.52 12.54
C ALA A 697 -28.90 -16.06 12.96
N ASN A 698 -28.11 -15.50 13.87
CA ASN A 698 -28.25 -14.11 14.29
C ASN A 698 -27.98 -13.13 13.14
N ASN A 699 -26.92 -13.35 12.36
CA ASN A 699 -26.52 -12.47 11.27
C ASN A 699 -27.51 -12.55 10.09
N LEU A 700 -28.05 -13.74 9.79
CA LEU A 700 -29.15 -13.88 8.81
C LEU A 700 -30.45 -13.21 9.30
N THR A 701 -30.73 -13.25 10.60
CA THR A 701 -31.85 -12.50 11.19
C THR A 701 -31.64 -10.99 11.05
N ALA A 702 -30.41 -10.51 11.29
CA ALA A 702 -30.03 -9.12 11.09
C ALA A 702 -30.14 -8.67 9.62
N THR A 703 -29.74 -9.52 8.67
CA THR A 703 -29.96 -9.30 7.23
C THR A 703 -31.44 -9.06 6.94
N GLY A 704 -32.32 -9.89 7.50
CA GLY A 704 -33.77 -9.72 7.41
C GLY A 704 -34.27 -8.39 7.96
N LEU A 705 -33.77 -7.98 9.13
CA LEU A 705 -34.11 -6.69 9.76
C LEU A 705 -33.68 -5.49 8.90
N VAL A 706 -32.50 -5.55 8.28
CA VAL A 706 -32.00 -4.46 7.42
C VAL A 706 -32.84 -4.33 6.15
N ILE A 707 -33.25 -5.44 5.53
CA ILE A 707 -34.02 -5.40 4.26
C ILE A 707 -35.43 -4.85 4.46
N ARG A 708 -36.01 -5.02 5.64
CA ARG A 708 -37.30 -4.41 5.97
C ARG A 708 -37.29 -2.89 5.79
N TYR A 709 -36.12 -2.24 5.82
CA TYR A 709 -36.04 -0.81 5.46
C TYR A 709 -36.62 -0.49 4.07
N TRP A 710 -36.47 -1.38 3.08
CA TRP A 710 -37.03 -1.19 1.73
C TRP A 710 -38.33 -1.96 1.49
N ARG A 711 -38.47 -3.16 2.09
CA ARG A 711 -39.59 -4.07 1.83
C ARG A 711 -40.09 -4.68 3.14
N GLU A 712 -40.98 -3.95 3.81
CA GLU A 712 -41.63 -4.41 5.04
C GLU A 712 -42.71 -5.48 4.81
N ASP A 713 -43.21 -5.56 3.57
CA ASP A 713 -44.31 -6.42 3.12
C ASP A 713 -43.92 -7.89 2.93
N ILE A 714 -42.63 -8.18 2.79
CA ILE A 714 -42.13 -9.54 2.53
C ILE A 714 -41.75 -10.23 3.85
N ASN A 715 -42.15 -11.49 4.00
CA ASN A 715 -41.75 -12.31 5.15
C ASN A 715 -40.22 -12.46 5.21
N VAL A 716 -39.63 -12.14 6.38
CA VAL A 716 -38.19 -12.20 6.64
C VAL A 716 -37.58 -13.58 6.35
N GLY A 717 -38.36 -14.66 6.49
CA GLY A 717 -37.95 -16.02 6.16
C GLY A 717 -37.51 -16.20 4.71
N VAL A 718 -38.08 -15.44 3.76
CA VAL A 718 -37.67 -15.48 2.33
C VAL A 718 -36.23 -15.00 2.19
N TRP A 719 -35.89 -13.89 2.83
CA TRP A 719 -34.54 -13.33 2.80
C TRP A 719 -33.54 -14.25 3.50
N ILE A 720 -33.93 -14.84 4.63
CA ILE A 720 -33.12 -15.84 5.32
C ILE A 720 -32.81 -17.04 4.40
N ALA A 721 -33.78 -17.52 3.64
CA ALA A 721 -33.59 -18.62 2.69
C ALA A 721 -32.61 -18.23 1.56
N VAL A 722 -32.88 -17.11 0.87
CA VAL A 722 -32.08 -16.65 -0.28
C VAL A 722 -30.63 -16.38 0.12
N PHE A 723 -30.42 -15.61 1.19
CA PHE A 723 -29.09 -15.27 1.65
C PHE A 723 -28.39 -16.43 2.35
N GLY A 724 -29.14 -17.30 3.04
CA GLY A 724 -28.61 -18.53 3.63
C GLY A 724 -28.01 -19.45 2.56
N VAL A 725 -28.75 -19.71 1.47
CA VAL A 725 -28.24 -20.51 0.35
C VAL A 725 -26.97 -19.90 -0.24
N LEU A 726 -26.96 -18.59 -0.46
CA LEU A 726 -25.79 -17.88 -0.98
C LEU A 726 -24.56 -18.02 -0.06
N VAL A 727 -24.73 -17.76 1.24
CA VAL A 727 -23.65 -17.84 2.24
C VAL A 727 -23.09 -19.25 2.36
N VAL A 728 -23.96 -20.26 2.33
CA VAL A 728 -23.56 -21.67 2.34
C VAL A 728 -22.78 -22.02 1.07
N ALA A 729 -23.27 -21.62 -0.10
CA ALA A 729 -22.60 -21.87 -1.38
C ALA A 729 -21.19 -21.25 -1.43
N LEU A 730 -21.04 -20.00 -0.97
CA LEU A 730 -19.75 -19.30 -0.91
C LEU A 730 -18.73 -20.05 -0.03
N ASN A 731 -19.18 -20.71 1.04
CA ASN A 731 -18.30 -21.44 1.95
C ASN A 731 -17.78 -22.78 1.39
N PHE A 732 -18.33 -23.26 0.26
CA PHE A 732 -17.78 -24.41 -0.47
C PHE A 732 -16.74 -24.02 -1.54
N LEU A 733 -16.55 -22.73 -1.82
CA LEU A 733 -15.59 -22.22 -2.80
C LEU A 733 -14.13 -22.19 -2.26
N PRO A 734 -13.12 -22.04 -3.13
CA PRO A 734 -11.72 -22.00 -2.72
C PRO A 734 -11.39 -20.89 -1.72
N VAL A 735 -10.67 -21.25 -0.64
CA VAL A 735 -10.30 -20.35 0.48
C VAL A 735 -9.54 -19.09 0.04
N LYS A 736 -8.78 -19.16 -1.06
CA LYS A 736 -8.09 -17.98 -1.62
C LYS A 736 -9.08 -16.89 -2.07
N LYS A 737 -10.16 -17.27 -2.77
CA LYS A 737 -11.19 -16.32 -3.22
C LYS A 737 -11.99 -15.75 -2.04
N PHE A 738 -12.27 -16.59 -1.03
CA PHE A 738 -12.87 -16.15 0.22
C PHE A 738 -12.02 -15.07 0.90
N GLY A 739 -10.70 -15.29 1.03
CA GLY A 739 -9.80 -14.34 1.69
C GLY A 739 -9.70 -12.99 1.00
N GLU A 740 -9.64 -12.96 -0.33
CA GLU A 740 -9.60 -11.69 -1.09
C GLU A 740 -10.96 -10.95 -1.02
N THR A 741 -12.08 -11.69 -1.05
CA THR A 741 -13.43 -11.09 -0.95
C THR A 741 -13.66 -10.47 0.42
N GLU A 742 -13.36 -11.21 1.49
CA GLU A 742 -13.46 -10.70 2.86
C GLU A 742 -12.50 -9.53 3.11
N PHE A 743 -11.32 -9.54 2.51
CA PHE A 743 -10.38 -8.42 2.60
C PHE A 743 -10.97 -7.13 2.03
N VAL A 744 -11.60 -7.19 0.84
CA VAL A 744 -12.26 -6.03 0.23
C VAL A 744 -13.46 -5.57 1.06
N MET A 745 -14.33 -6.50 1.47
CA MET A 745 -15.50 -6.16 2.30
C MET A 745 -15.09 -5.56 3.66
N ALA A 746 -13.98 -6.01 4.24
CA ALA A 746 -13.42 -5.45 5.47
C ALA A 746 -12.93 -4.01 5.31
N ILE A 747 -12.30 -3.66 4.19
CA ILE A 747 -11.92 -2.26 3.88
C ILE A 747 -13.17 -1.38 3.80
N VAL A 748 -14.19 -1.84 3.08
CA VAL A 748 -15.45 -1.09 2.95
C VAL A 748 -16.12 -0.90 4.32
N LYS A 749 -16.14 -1.93 5.18
CA LYS A 749 -16.62 -1.83 6.57
C LYS A 749 -15.94 -0.71 7.34
N ILE A 750 -14.61 -0.67 7.29
CA ILE A 750 -13.82 0.34 8.01
C ILE A 750 -14.16 1.74 7.48
N ILE A 751 -14.18 1.94 6.16
CA ILE A 751 -14.47 3.24 5.54
C ILE A 751 -15.86 3.74 5.95
N VAL A 752 -16.89 2.89 5.83
CA VAL A 752 -18.26 3.25 6.18
C VAL A 752 -18.38 3.56 7.66
N LEU A 753 -17.75 2.80 8.55
CA LEU A 753 -17.81 3.05 10.00
C LEU A 753 -17.10 4.33 10.39
N VAL A 754 -15.91 4.60 9.84
CA VAL A 754 -15.23 5.90 10.05
C VAL A 754 -16.11 7.03 9.53
N GLY A 755 -16.69 6.87 8.34
CA GLY A 755 -17.63 7.83 7.76
C GLY A 755 -18.84 8.10 8.64
N LEU A 756 -19.45 7.06 9.22
CA LEU A 756 -20.58 7.19 10.14
C LEU A 756 -20.20 7.90 11.44
N ILE A 757 -19.03 7.57 12.02
CA ILE A 757 -18.53 8.23 13.24
C ILE A 757 -18.28 9.72 12.97
N LEU A 758 -17.62 10.04 11.85
CA LEU A 758 -17.38 11.44 11.45
C LEU A 758 -18.69 12.16 11.14
N CYS A 759 -19.63 11.52 10.47
CA CYS A 759 -20.93 12.10 10.17
C CYS A 759 -21.69 12.43 11.46
N CYS A 760 -21.82 11.48 12.40
CA CYS A 760 -22.46 11.74 13.68
C CYS A 760 -21.72 12.83 14.48
N PHE A 761 -20.40 12.94 14.34
CA PHE A 761 -19.61 13.98 15.01
C PHE A 761 -19.92 15.37 14.42
N ILE A 762 -19.96 15.48 13.09
CA ILE A 762 -20.33 16.70 12.37
C ILE A 762 -21.77 17.12 12.70
N LEU A 763 -22.72 16.17 12.68
CA LEU A 763 -24.12 16.42 13.07
C LEU A 763 -24.22 16.92 14.51
N SER A 764 -23.48 16.30 15.43
CA SER A 764 -23.44 16.73 16.83
C SER A 764 -22.88 18.15 17.01
N LEU A 765 -22.06 18.63 16.09
CA LEU A 765 -21.50 19.99 16.10
C LEU A 765 -22.37 21.03 15.38
N GLY A 766 -23.51 20.64 14.81
CA GLY A 766 -24.44 21.54 14.11
C GLY A 766 -24.34 21.51 12.59
N GLY A 767 -23.70 20.49 12.02
CA GLY A 767 -23.63 20.28 10.56
C GLY A 767 -24.89 19.69 9.93
N SER A 768 -26.03 19.65 10.64
CA SER A 768 -27.33 19.29 10.04
C SER A 768 -27.87 20.45 9.20
N PRO A 769 -28.78 20.20 8.24
CA PRO A 769 -29.50 21.24 7.50
C PRO A 769 -30.25 22.23 8.39
N SER A 770 -30.62 21.83 9.62
CA SER A 770 -31.22 22.72 10.62
C SER A 770 -30.23 23.71 11.26
N GLY A 771 -28.92 23.53 11.07
CA GLY A 771 -27.87 24.36 11.71
C GLY A 771 -27.80 24.24 13.24
N GLU A 772 -28.62 23.37 13.84
CA GLU A 772 -28.77 23.28 15.28
C GLU A 772 -27.70 22.40 15.92
N ARG A 773 -26.97 22.95 16.88
CA ARG A 773 -25.97 22.19 17.63
C ARG A 773 -26.63 21.28 18.68
N ILE A 774 -26.55 19.97 18.46
CA ILE A 774 -27.02 18.95 19.40
C ILE A 774 -26.04 18.82 20.60
N GLY A 775 -24.75 18.58 20.33
CA GLY A 775 -23.72 18.41 21.34
C GLY A 775 -24.04 17.31 22.37
N PHE A 776 -23.93 17.63 23.66
CA PHE A 776 -24.25 16.71 24.75
C PHE A 776 -25.68 16.87 25.28
N ARG A 777 -26.63 17.30 24.43
CA ARG A 777 -28.03 17.51 24.84
C ARG A 777 -28.66 16.28 25.46
N TYR A 778 -28.54 15.12 24.78
CA TYR A 778 -29.12 13.85 25.25
C TYR A 778 -28.45 13.28 26.50
N TRP A 779 -27.27 13.77 26.87
CA TRP A 779 -26.62 13.46 28.14
C TRP A 779 -27.23 14.22 29.32
N LYS A 780 -27.89 15.36 29.05
CA LYS A 780 -28.58 16.19 30.04
C LYS A 780 -30.07 15.88 30.11
N ASP A 781 -30.73 15.78 28.96
CA ASP A 781 -32.16 15.52 28.82
C ASP A 781 -32.42 14.55 27.66
N PRO A 782 -32.95 13.33 27.87
CA PRO A 782 -33.60 12.81 29.09
C PRO A 782 -32.63 12.41 30.23
N GLY A 783 -31.32 12.50 29.99
CA GLY A 783 -30.26 12.27 30.98
C GLY A 783 -29.34 11.09 30.65
N ALA A 784 -28.13 11.11 31.20
CA ALA A 784 -27.07 10.15 30.86
C ALA A 784 -27.39 8.68 31.24
N PHE A 785 -28.25 8.46 32.24
CA PHE A 785 -28.60 7.12 32.74
C PHE A 785 -30.11 6.92 32.65
N ALA A 786 -30.55 6.11 31.68
CA ALA A 786 -31.95 5.80 31.45
C ALA A 786 -32.42 4.62 32.34
N PRO A 787 -33.63 4.68 32.92
CA PRO A 787 -34.20 3.58 33.67
C PRO A 787 -34.72 2.46 32.74
N TYR A 788 -34.45 1.19 33.09
CA TYR A 788 -34.87 0.00 32.34
C TYR A 788 -35.56 -1.01 33.24
N LEU A 789 -36.71 -1.57 32.80
CA LEU A 789 -37.54 -2.58 33.49
C LEU A 789 -38.09 -2.20 34.88
N ALA A 790 -37.55 -1.17 35.54
CA ALA A 790 -38.03 -0.57 36.78
C ALA A 790 -37.84 0.95 36.72
N LYS A 791 -38.48 1.68 37.64
CA LYS A 791 -38.29 3.14 37.80
C LYS A 791 -37.18 3.44 38.83
N GLY A 792 -36.72 4.69 38.88
CA GLY A 792 -35.75 5.16 39.88
C GLY A 792 -34.33 4.56 39.73
N ASN A 793 -33.59 4.49 40.84
CA ASN A 793 -32.20 4.04 40.85
C ASN A 793 -32.03 2.57 40.44
N LEU A 794 -32.98 1.71 40.85
CA LEU A 794 -33.00 0.31 40.41
C LEU A 794 -33.14 0.22 38.88
N GLY A 795 -34.04 1.01 38.30
CA GLY A 795 -34.18 1.12 36.85
C GLY A 795 -32.88 1.49 36.14
N ARG A 796 -32.16 2.49 36.66
CA ARG A 796 -30.87 2.95 36.08
C ARG A 796 -29.80 1.86 36.17
N LEU A 797 -29.74 1.13 37.30
CA LEU A 797 -28.82 -0.01 37.46
C LEU A 797 -29.14 -1.13 36.46
N LEU A 798 -30.41 -1.47 36.29
CA LEU A 798 -30.85 -2.48 35.30
C LEU A 798 -30.58 -2.03 33.85
N GLY A 799 -30.63 -0.73 33.58
CA GLY A 799 -30.26 -0.12 32.29
C GLY A 799 -28.75 -0.22 32.03
N PHE A 800 -27.93 0.12 33.03
CA PHE A 800 -26.48 -0.09 32.99
C PHE A 800 -26.13 -1.56 32.76
N TRP A 801 -26.79 -2.46 33.48
CA TRP A 801 -26.55 -3.90 33.36
C TRP A 801 -26.94 -4.43 31.97
N SER A 802 -28.04 -3.93 31.38
CA SER A 802 -28.41 -4.20 29.98
C SER A 802 -27.29 -3.79 29.03
N CYS A 803 -26.72 -2.60 29.21
CA CYS A 803 -25.60 -2.12 28.40
C CYS A 803 -24.34 -2.98 28.59
N LEU A 804 -24.08 -3.49 29.79
CA LEU A 804 -22.91 -4.34 30.07
C LEU A 804 -23.00 -5.69 29.34
N VAL A 805 -24.17 -6.33 29.41
CA VAL A 805 -24.46 -7.59 28.69
C VAL A 805 -24.38 -7.38 27.17
N GLN A 806 -25.00 -6.31 26.65
CA GLN A 806 -24.91 -5.99 25.23
C GLN A 806 -23.48 -5.63 24.80
N GLY A 807 -22.73 -4.93 25.64
CA GLY A 807 -21.31 -4.64 25.44
C GLY A 807 -20.49 -5.91 25.25
N ALA A 808 -20.75 -6.96 26.06
CA ALA A 808 -20.11 -8.25 25.90
C ALA A 808 -20.36 -8.87 24.52
N PHE A 809 -21.60 -8.81 24.02
CA PHE A 809 -21.95 -9.24 22.66
C PHE A 809 -21.18 -8.44 21.59
N MET A 810 -21.09 -7.13 21.74
CA MET A 810 -20.50 -6.23 20.74
C MET A 810 -19.00 -6.45 20.53
N PHE A 811 -18.27 -6.78 21.60
CA PHE A 811 -16.85 -7.09 21.51
C PHE A 811 -16.56 -8.55 21.14
N MET A 812 -17.58 -9.37 20.87
CA MET A 812 -17.34 -10.72 20.37
C MET A 812 -16.66 -10.71 19.00
N GLY A 813 -15.84 -11.73 18.76
CA GLY A 813 -15.07 -11.85 17.51
C GLY A 813 -13.66 -11.31 17.65
N CYS A 814 -13.35 -10.57 18.72
CA CYS A 814 -11.98 -10.16 19.02
C CYS A 814 -11.05 -11.38 19.20
N GLU A 815 -11.57 -12.50 19.70
CA GLU A 815 -10.81 -13.73 19.91
C GLU A 815 -10.58 -14.56 18.63
N VAL A 816 -11.26 -14.25 17.52
CA VAL A 816 -11.10 -14.96 16.22
C VAL A 816 -9.66 -14.90 15.73
N VAL A 817 -8.95 -13.83 16.06
CA VAL A 817 -7.55 -13.68 15.70
C VAL A 817 -6.73 -14.87 16.21
N GLY A 818 -7.14 -15.51 17.31
CA GLY A 818 -6.50 -16.71 17.83
C GLY A 818 -6.55 -17.95 16.94
N ILE A 819 -7.53 -18.06 16.03
CA ILE A 819 -7.55 -19.10 15.01
C ILE A 819 -6.61 -18.72 13.86
N THR A 820 -6.65 -17.45 13.44
CA THR A 820 -5.82 -16.95 12.34
C THR A 820 -4.32 -17.00 12.67
N TYR A 821 -3.94 -16.97 13.95
CA TYR A 821 -2.56 -17.14 14.38
C TYR A 821 -1.99 -18.52 14.08
N GLY A 822 -2.81 -19.57 14.13
CA GLY A 822 -2.41 -20.91 13.70
C GLY A 822 -2.06 -20.97 12.21
N GLU A 823 -2.59 -20.04 11.42
CA GLU A 823 -2.36 -19.88 9.99
C GLU A 823 -1.29 -18.81 9.66
N ALA A 824 -0.85 -18.02 10.65
CA ALA A 824 0.14 -16.97 10.45
C ALA A 824 1.53 -17.56 10.15
N LYS A 825 2.26 -16.93 9.22
CA LYS A 825 3.63 -17.34 8.88
C LYS A 825 4.61 -17.15 10.04
N ASN A 826 4.53 -16.02 10.75
CA ASN A 826 5.34 -15.72 11.93
C ASN A 826 4.44 -15.21 13.09
N PRO A 827 3.97 -16.10 13.99
CA PRO A 827 3.09 -15.73 15.09
C PRO A 827 3.78 -14.83 16.14
N ARG A 828 5.10 -14.95 16.35
CA ARG A 828 5.83 -14.14 17.34
C ARG A 828 5.77 -12.65 17.05
N ARG A 829 5.62 -12.24 15.79
CA ARG A 829 5.41 -10.84 15.37
C ARG A 829 3.96 -10.50 15.06
N ALA A 830 3.23 -11.41 14.42
CA ALA A 830 1.83 -11.16 14.04
C ALA A 830 0.91 -11.00 15.26
N ILE A 831 1.12 -11.82 16.30
CA ILE A 831 0.28 -11.81 17.51
C ILE A 831 0.38 -10.49 18.27
N PRO A 832 1.57 -9.98 18.65
CA PRO A 832 1.68 -8.68 19.32
C PRO A 832 1.09 -7.52 18.52
N ARG A 833 1.27 -7.53 17.19
CA ARG A 833 0.73 -6.49 16.30
C ARG A 833 -0.80 -6.51 16.30
N ALA A 834 -1.42 -7.68 16.24
CA ALA A 834 -2.88 -7.81 16.30
C ALA A 834 -3.46 -7.41 17.68
N VAL A 835 -2.74 -7.67 18.77
CA VAL A 835 -3.11 -7.15 20.11
C VAL A 835 -3.03 -5.63 20.16
N GLN A 836 -2.01 -5.01 19.56
CA GLN A 836 -1.91 -3.55 19.44
C GLN A 836 -2.99 -2.95 18.52
N GLN A 837 -3.45 -3.66 17.50
CA GLN A 837 -4.57 -3.21 16.68
C GLN A 837 -5.90 -3.28 17.44
N THR A 838 -6.06 -4.26 18.34
CA THR A 838 -7.24 -4.39 19.19
C THR A 838 -7.47 -3.15 20.06
N ILE A 839 -6.43 -2.54 20.64
CA ILE A 839 -6.61 -1.33 21.46
C ILE A 839 -7.10 -0.14 20.64
N TRP A 840 -6.55 0.08 19.45
CA TRP A 840 -7.00 1.15 18.55
C TRP A 840 -8.43 0.92 18.07
N ARG A 841 -8.79 -0.33 17.79
CA ARG A 841 -10.16 -0.72 17.44
C ARG A 841 -11.14 -0.38 18.57
N ILE A 842 -10.83 -0.76 19.81
CA ILE A 842 -11.66 -0.46 21.00
C ILE A 842 -11.81 1.06 21.14
N ALA A 843 -10.71 1.81 21.07
CA ALA A 843 -10.73 3.26 21.27
C ALA A 843 -11.55 3.99 20.18
N VAL A 844 -11.32 3.70 18.91
CA VAL A 844 -11.92 4.45 17.79
C VAL A 844 -13.36 4.02 17.54
N PHE A 845 -13.60 2.72 17.29
CA PHE A 845 -14.90 2.25 16.81
C PHE A 845 -15.91 2.03 17.93
N TYR A 846 -15.47 1.55 19.08
CA TYR A 846 -16.37 1.24 20.19
C TYR A 846 -16.56 2.44 21.11
N ILE A 847 -15.47 2.99 21.66
CA ILE A 847 -15.57 4.14 22.58
C ILE A 847 -15.92 5.42 21.81
N GLY A 848 -15.13 5.78 20.78
CA GLY A 848 -15.39 6.95 19.94
C GLY A 848 -16.77 6.89 19.28
N GLY A 849 -17.14 5.73 18.73
CA GLY A 849 -18.45 5.51 18.13
C GLY A 849 -19.62 5.73 19.09
N VAL A 850 -19.57 5.17 20.30
CA VAL A 850 -20.65 5.33 21.30
C VAL A 850 -20.74 6.75 21.85
N ILE A 851 -19.62 7.45 22.06
CA ILE A 851 -19.63 8.84 22.52
C ILE A 851 -20.41 9.70 21.53
N VAL A 852 -20.04 9.60 20.25
CA VAL A 852 -20.64 10.40 19.20
C VAL A 852 -22.08 9.98 18.92
N LEU A 853 -22.38 8.68 18.96
CA LEU A 853 -23.76 8.18 18.85
C LEU A 853 -24.65 8.73 19.98
N GLY A 854 -24.19 8.67 21.23
CA GLY A 854 -24.89 9.19 22.39
C GLY A 854 -25.03 10.72 22.42
N MET A 855 -24.21 11.44 21.65
CA MET A 855 -24.40 12.88 21.39
C MET A 855 -25.51 13.14 20.36
N THR A 856 -25.65 12.28 19.36
CA THR A 856 -26.45 12.57 18.16
C THR A 856 -27.94 12.21 18.31
N VAL A 857 -28.29 11.19 19.10
CA VAL A 857 -29.69 10.71 19.20
C VAL A 857 -30.05 10.23 20.61
N PRO A 858 -31.34 10.36 21.03
CA PRO A 858 -31.80 9.90 22.34
C PRO A 858 -32.05 8.39 22.39
N ALA A 859 -32.45 7.78 21.27
CA ALA A 859 -32.62 6.33 21.09
C ALA A 859 -32.62 5.93 19.60
N SER A 860 -32.15 4.71 19.29
CA SER A 860 -32.11 4.07 17.95
C SER A 860 -30.91 4.47 17.04
N PRO A 861 -30.41 3.59 16.15
CA PRO A 861 -29.00 3.53 15.69
C PRO A 861 -28.60 4.57 14.64
N PHE A 862 -27.36 4.48 14.16
CA PHE A 862 -26.72 5.37 13.16
C PHE A 862 -27.62 5.78 11.97
N VAL A 863 -28.47 4.88 11.45
CA VAL A 863 -29.38 5.17 10.32
C VAL A 863 -30.51 6.13 10.72
N VAL A 864 -31.03 5.99 11.94
CA VAL A 864 -32.07 6.88 12.46
C VAL A 864 -31.51 8.27 12.74
N ALA A 865 -30.25 8.34 13.22
CA ALA A 865 -29.54 9.61 13.35
C ALA A 865 -29.46 10.38 12.02
N LEU A 866 -29.26 9.67 10.90
CA LEU A 866 -29.21 10.28 9.57
C LEU A 866 -30.59 10.71 9.05
N LYS A 867 -31.64 9.93 9.33
CA LYS A 867 -33.03 10.32 9.02
C LYS A 867 -33.45 11.56 9.80
N LEU A 868 -33.17 11.58 11.09
CA LEU A 868 -33.46 12.72 11.97
C LEU A 868 -32.66 13.97 11.59
N ALA A 869 -31.49 13.79 10.98
CA ALA A 869 -30.67 14.86 10.44
C ALA A 869 -31.13 15.38 9.06
N GLY A 870 -32.19 14.83 8.45
CA GLY A 870 -32.76 15.36 7.19
C GLY A 870 -31.91 15.11 5.94
N VAL A 871 -31.00 14.12 5.94
CA VAL A 871 -30.22 13.76 4.75
C VAL A 871 -30.94 12.62 4.00
N GLU A 872 -31.60 12.92 2.88
CA GLU A 872 -32.54 11.99 2.24
C GLU A 872 -31.89 10.74 1.61
N THR A 873 -30.69 10.88 1.03
CA THR A 873 -30.04 9.79 0.25
C THR A 873 -29.13 8.88 1.07
N LEU A 874 -28.57 9.39 2.16
CA LEU A 874 -27.56 8.70 2.96
C LEU A 874 -28.08 7.47 3.75
N PRO A 875 -29.30 7.46 4.31
CA PRO A 875 -29.86 6.30 5.02
C PRO A 875 -29.98 5.04 4.15
N ALA A 876 -30.36 5.18 2.88
CA ALA A 876 -30.48 4.05 1.96
C ALA A 876 -29.10 3.44 1.64
N LEU A 877 -28.08 4.28 1.40
CA LEU A 877 -26.71 3.83 1.19
C LEU A 877 -26.16 3.08 2.42
N VAL A 878 -26.38 3.64 3.62
CA VAL A 878 -25.90 3.04 4.88
C VAL A 878 -26.57 1.69 5.14
N ASN A 879 -27.87 1.55 4.91
CA ASN A 879 -28.54 0.26 5.01
C ASN A 879 -28.00 -0.74 3.98
N ALA A 880 -27.69 -0.32 2.75
CA ALA A 880 -27.10 -1.20 1.74
C ALA A 880 -25.72 -1.71 2.19
N CYS A 881 -24.92 -0.84 2.80
CA CYS A 881 -23.66 -1.23 3.44
C CYS A 881 -23.89 -2.20 4.60
N PHE A 882 -24.88 -1.97 5.47
CA PHE A 882 -25.19 -2.87 6.58
C PHE A 882 -25.67 -4.24 6.11
N LEU A 883 -26.43 -4.30 5.02
CA LEU A 883 -26.81 -5.55 4.38
C LEU A 883 -25.56 -6.33 3.96
N MET A 884 -24.64 -5.69 3.23
CA MET A 884 -23.36 -6.30 2.86
C MET A 884 -22.54 -6.75 4.08
N PHE A 885 -22.58 -6.00 5.19
CA PHE A 885 -21.86 -6.37 6.41
C PHE A 885 -22.43 -7.62 7.05
N THR A 886 -23.76 -7.67 7.23
CA THR A 886 -24.46 -8.83 7.80
C THR A 886 -24.16 -10.12 7.01
N MET A 887 -24.10 -10.02 5.68
CA MET A 887 -23.75 -11.12 4.79
C MET A 887 -22.31 -11.59 4.96
N SER A 888 -21.35 -10.66 5.03
CA SER A 888 -19.94 -10.99 5.25
C SER A 888 -19.70 -11.60 6.64
N PHE A 889 -20.46 -11.19 7.67
CA PHE A 889 -20.38 -11.84 8.99
C PHE A 889 -20.92 -13.27 8.96
N ALA A 890 -22.09 -13.50 8.36
CA ALA A 890 -22.65 -14.84 8.19
C ALA A 890 -21.69 -15.77 7.42
N ASN A 891 -21.03 -15.24 6.39
CA ASN A 891 -20.00 -15.95 5.63
C ASN A 891 -18.78 -16.33 6.49
N SER A 892 -18.31 -15.41 7.33
CA SER A 892 -17.21 -15.66 8.27
C SER A 892 -17.58 -16.65 9.39
N ASP A 893 -18.83 -16.67 9.83
CA ASP A 893 -19.29 -17.57 10.90
C ASP A 893 -19.20 -19.04 10.50
N ILE A 894 -19.66 -19.40 9.30
CA ILE A 894 -19.51 -20.76 8.76
C ILE A 894 -18.05 -21.13 8.60
N TYR A 895 -17.22 -20.18 8.12
CA TYR A 895 -15.79 -20.38 7.99
C TYR A 895 -15.20 -20.76 9.36
N ILE A 896 -15.42 -19.95 10.39
CA ILE A 896 -14.86 -20.17 11.73
C ILE A 896 -15.39 -21.46 12.37
N ALA A 897 -16.71 -21.71 12.30
CA ALA A 897 -17.33 -22.90 12.86
C ALA A 897 -16.78 -24.19 12.22
N SER A 898 -16.70 -24.23 10.89
CA SER A 898 -16.21 -25.40 10.16
C SER A 898 -14.74 -25.71 10.43
N ARG A 899 -13.86 -24.70 10.57
CA ARG A 899 -12.44 -24.91 10.94
C ARG A 899 -12.30 -25.37 12.39
N THR A 900 -13.13 -24.86 13.29
CA THR A 900 -13.16 -25.30 14.68
C THR A 900 -13.53 -26.77 14.77
N LEU A 901 -14.60 -27.18 14.07
CA LEU A 901 -15.06 -28.57 14.05
C LEU A 901 -14.06 -29.51 13.36
N TYR A 902 -13.42 -29.06 12.27
CA TYR A 902 -12.30 -29.76 11.65
C TYR A 902 -11.14 -29.99 12.63
N GLY A 903 -10.75 -28.94 13.38
CA GLY A 903 -9.68 -29.01 14.39
C GLY A 903 -9.99 -30.01 15.49
N LEU A 904 -11.23 -30.00 15.99
CA LEU A 904 -11.70 -30.99 16.97
C LEU A 904 -11.64 -32.42 16.43
N ALA A 905 -12.02 -32.63 15.16
CA ALA A 905 -11.98 -33.95 14.54
C ALA A 905 -10.54 -34.46 14.39
N ARG A 906 -9.63 -33.58 13.98
CA ARG A 906 -8.18 -33.86 13.91
C ARG A 906 -7.61 -34.24 15.27
N ASP A 907 -8.05 -33.57 16.34
CA ASP A 907 -7.63 -33.85 17.72
C ASP A 907 -8.39 -35.05 18.36
N LYS A 908 -9.12 -35.85 17.57
CA LYS A 908 -9.92 -37.00 18.04
C LYS A 908 -10.97 -36.63 19.10
N GLN A 909 -11.43 -35.38 19.05
CA GLN A 909 -12.46 -34.76 19.89
C GLN A 909 -13.80 -34.59 19.13
N ALA A 910 -13.83 -34.93 17.84
CA ALA A 910 -15.05 -35.05 17.02
C ALA A 910 -14.91 -36.21 16.01
N PRO A 911 -16.01 -36.71 15.41
CA PRO A 911 -15.97 -37.77 14.41
C PRO A 911 -15.02 -37.47 13.24
N ALA A 912 -14.28 -38.49 12.78
CA ALA A 912 -13.30 -38.36 11.70
C ALA A 912 -13.91 -37.91 10.36
N LEU A 913 -15.23 -38.10 10.18
CA LEU A 913 -15.98 -37.62 9.01
C LEU A 913 -15.75 -36.12 8.73
N PHE A 914 -15.64 -35.30 9.78
CA PHE A 914 -15.46 -33.85 9.63
C PHE A 914 -14.07 -33.43 9.11
N MET A 915 -13.10 -34.36 9.04
CA MET A 915 -11.80 -34.10 8.43
C MET A 915 -11.81 -34.22 6.90
N ARG A 916 -12.88 -34.74 6.29
CA ARG A 916 -12.92 -34.95 4.84
C ARG A 916 -13.05 -33.63 4.08
N THR A 917 -12.07 -33.35 3.23
CA THR A 917 -11.98 -32.11 2.43
C THR A 917 -12.29 -32.37 0.95
N ASN A 918 -12.72 -31.32 0.24
CA ASN A 918 -12.84 -31.35 -1.22
C ASN A 918 -11.48 -31.07 -1.90
N ARG A 919 -11.43 -31.10 -3.24
CA ARG A 919 -10.23 -30.80 -4.06
C ARG A 919 -9.56 -29.44 -3.76
N TRP A 920 -10.31 -28.49 -3.20
CA TRP A 920 -9.84 -27.15 -2.85
C TRP A 920 -9.39 -27.04 -1.38
N GLY A 921 -9.45 -28.13 -0.61
CA GLY A 921 -9.06 -28.16 0.80
C GLY A 921 -10.12 -27.63 1.76
N VAL A 922 -11.41 -27.61 1.37
CA VAL A 922 -12.52 -27.15 2.23
C VAL A 922 -13.17 -28.37 2.92
N PRO A 923 -13.38 -28.36 4.26
CA PRO A 923 -13.94 -29.49 5.00
C PRO A 923 -15.47 -29.60 4.83
N VAL A 924 -15.90 -30.39 3.84
CA VAL A 924 -17.28 -30.38 3.31
C VAL A 924 -18.32 -30.71 4.39
N TYR A 925 -18.09 -31.75 5.18
CA TYR A 925 -19.05 -32.15 6.24
C TYR A 925 -19.06 -31.18 7.41
N ALA A 926 -17.92 -30.55 7.72
CA ALA A 926 -17.86 -29.55 8.78
C ALA A 926 -18.59 -28.25 8.37
N VAL A 927 -18.44 -27.83 7.12
CA VAL A 927 -19.21 -26.73 6.52
C VAL A 927 -20.71 -27.06 6.53
N SER A 928 -21.08 -28.28 6.12
CA SER A 928 -22.48 -28.72 6.11
C SER A 928 -23.10 -28.70 7.51
N ALA A 929 -22.39 -29.22 8.52
CA ALA A 929 -22.86 -29.23 9.91
C ALA A 929 -23.08 -27.82 10.47
N ALA A 930 -22.15 -26.89 10.21
CA ALA A 930 -22.32 -25.48 10.61
C ALA A 930 -23.52 -24.83 9.88
N SER A 931 -23.70 -25.13 8.59
CA SER A 931 -24.75 -24.57 7.74
C SER A 931 -26.16 -24.96 8.17
N LEU A 932 -26.34 -26.14 8.78
CA LEU A 932 -27.66 -26.59 9.28
C LEU A 932 -28.24 -25.63 10.31
N PHE A 933 -27.40 -24.88 11.04
CA PHE A 933 -27.86 -23.88 12.01
C PHE A 933 -28.49 -22.64 11.37
N CYS A 934 -28.36 -22.43 10.05
CA CYS A 934 -29.19 -21.47 9.31
C CYS A 934 -30.69 -21.74 9.54
N CYS A 935 -31.08 -23.00 9.75
CA CYS A 935 -32.48 -23.37 9.99
C CYS A 935 -33.06 -22.68 11.24
N LEU A 936 -32.22 -22.40 12.25
CA LEU A 936 -32.67 -21.67 13.45
C LEU A 936 -33.16 -20.26 13.11
N ALA A 937 -32.62 -19.61 12.07
CA ALA A 937 -33.07 -18.29 11.68
C ALA A 937 -34.54 -18.28 11.24
N PHE A 938 -35.12 -19.40 10.79
CA PHE A 938 -36.55 -19.49 10.46
C PHE A 938 -37.50 -19.35 11.65
N LEU A 939 -37.00 -19.29 12.90
CA LEU A 939 -37.80 -18.84 14.06
C LEU A 939 -38.40 -17.43 13.84
N ASN A 940 -37.83 -16.63 12.92
CA ASN A 940 -38.39 -15.37 12.47
C ASN A 940 -39.77 -15.48 11.78
N VAL A 941 -40.16 -16.68 11.32
CA VAL A 941 -41.45 -16.89 10.66
C VAL A 941 -42.60 -16.90 11.69
N SER A 942 -42.35 -17.46 12.88
CA SER A 942 -43.35 -17.60 13.95
C SER A 942 -43.25 -16.52 15.04
N SER A 943 -42.25 -15.65 14.99
CA SER A 943 -41.98 -14.64 16.03
C SER A 943 -41.32 -13.40 15.44
N SER A 944 -41.55 -12.23 16.06
CA SER A 944 -40.97 -10.98 15.55
C SER A 944 -39.44 -11.03 15.48
N SER A 945 -38.86 -10.50 14.41
CA SER A 945 -37.41 -10.55 14.18
C SER A 945 -36.57 -9.91 15.28
N SER A 946 -37.05 -8.82 15.89
CA SER A 946 -36.34 -8.19 17.03
C SER A 946 -36.29 -9.09 18.27
N LYS A 947 -37.32 -9.92 18.49
CA LYS A 947 -37.37 -10.89 19.59
C LYS A 947 -36.40 -12.06 19.34
N VAL A 948 -36.43 -12.61 18.12
CA VAL A 948 -35.53 -13.70 17.70
C VAL A 948 -34.08 -13.26 17.71
N PHE A 949 -33.79 -12.04 17.21
CA PHE A 949 -32.47 -11.42 17.32
C PHE A 949 -32.00 -11.34 18.77
N SER A 950 -32.87 -10.88 19.69
CA SER A 950 -32.53 -10.81 21.12
C SER A 950 -32.24 -12.19 21.74
N TYR A 951 -32.94 -13.25 21.31
CA TYR A 951 -32.64 -14.62 21.75
C TYR A 951 -31.24 -15.07 21.33
N PHE A 952 -30.89 -14.88 20.06
CA PHE A 952 -29.57 -15.27 19.55
C PHE A 952 -28.44 -14.40 20.10
N VAL A 953 -28.68 -13.11 20.32
CA VAL A 953 -27.75 -12.21 21.03
C VAL A 953 -27.48 -12.76 22.43
N SER A 954 -28.52 -13.08 23.21
CA SER A 954 -28.34 -13.58 24.59
C SER A 954 -27.56 -14.91 24.61
N LEU A 955 -27.97 -15.88 23.77
CA LEU A 955 -27.32 -17.18 23.72
C LEU A 955 -25.86 -17.09 23.27
N SER A 956 -25.59 -16.32 22.20
CA SER A 956 -24.22 -16.09 21.72
C SER A 956 -23.36 -15.35 22.75
N THR A 957 -23.98 -14.44 23.53
CA THR A 957 -23.31 -13.71 24.60
C THR A 957 -22.76 -14.66 25.67
N VAL A 958 -23.56 -15.61 26.11
CA VAL A 958 -23.16 -16.58 27.13
C VAL A 958 -22.08 -17.51 26.60
N LEU A 959 -22.27 -18.07 25.39
CA LEU A 959 -21.28 -18.95 24.76
C LEU A 959 -19.94 -18.22 24.57
N GLY A 960 -19.94 -16.95 24.15
CA GLY A 960 -18.73 -16.16 24.00
C GLY A 960 -18.04 -15.83 25.32
N LEU A 961 -18.79 -15.44 26.36
CA LEU A 961 -18.25 -15.17 27.69
C LEU A 961 -17.62 -16.43 28.31
N ILE A 962 -18.22 -17.61 28.11
CA ILE A 962 -17.63 -18.90 28.53
C ILE A 962 -16.28 -19.15 27.86
N ASN A 963 -16.15 -18.85 26.55
CA ASN A 963 -14.86 -18.98 25.86
C ASN A 963 -13.81 -18.02 26.42
N TRP A 964 -14.19 -16.77 26.68
CA TRP A 964 -13.31 -15.79 27.31
C TRP A 964 -12.89 -16.21 28.72
N LEU A 965 -13.82 -16.75 29.50
CA LEU A 965 -13.56 -17.33 30.81
C LEU A 965 -12.51 -18.46 30.70
N ASN A 966 -12.66 -19.35 29.72
CA ASN A 966 -11.72 -20.46 29.51
C ASN A 966 -10.33 -20.00 29.08
N ILE A 967 -10.22 -18.95 28.27
CA ILE A 967 -8.93 -18.35 27.93
C ILE A 967 -8.23 -17.86 29.19
N VAL A 968 -8.94 -17.17 30.07
CA VAL A 968 -8.39 -16.62 31.31
C VAL A 968 -8.04 -17.72 32.33
N ILE A 969 -8.88 -18.76 32.47
CA ILE A 969 -8.59 -19.94 33.30
C ILE A 969 -7.32 -20.64 32.80
N THR A 970 -7.22 -20.82 31.48
CA THR A 970 -6.06 -21.47 30.85
C THR A 970 -4.79 -20.65 31.08
N TYR A 971 -4.88 -19.33 30.95
CA TYR A 971 -3.76 -18.43 31.24
C TYR A 971 -3.32 -18.48 32.69
N TYR A 972 -4.26 -18.52 33.64
CA TYR A 972 -3.93 -18.66 35.06
C TYR A 972 -3.22 -19.98 35.37
N CYS A 973 -3.67 -21.09 34.77
CA CYS A 973 -2.99 -22.38 34.93
C CYS A 973 -1.61 -22.39 34.27
N PHE A 974 -1.48 -21.79 33.09
CA PHE A 974 -0.20 -21.58 32.41
C PHE A 974 0.79 -20.79 33.29
N GLN A 975 0.35 -19.69 33.90
CA GLN A 975 1.18 -18.89 34.81
C GLN A 975 1.66 -19.71 36.02
N LYS A 976 0.80 -20.57 36.58
CA LYS A 976 1.22 -21.51 37.64
C LYS A 976 2.22 -22.56 37.13
N GLY A 977 2.03 -23.07 35.91
CA GLY A 977 2.92 -24.05 35.29
C GLY A 977 4.33 -23.49 35.06
N ILE A 978 4.46 -22.30 34.48
CA ILE A 978 5.77 -21.67 34.28
C ILE A 978 6.46 -21.35 35.62
N GLN A 979 5.70 -20.90 36.63
CA GLN A 979 6.25 -20.63 37.97
C GLN A 979 6.74 -21.91 38.67
N ALA A 980 5.96 -22.99 38.61
CA ALA A 980 6.34 -24.29 39.21
C ALA A 980 7.59 -24.90 38.56
N GLN A 981 7.84 -24.59 37.29
CA GLN A 981 9.00 -25.09 36.54
C GLN A 981 10.18 -24.07 36.50
N GLY A 982 10.19 -23.07 37.39
CA GLY A 982 11.29 -22.12 37.53
C GLY A 982 11.41 -21.07 36.41
N ILE A 983 10.43 -20.98 35.50
CA ILE A 983 10.40 -19.97 34.44
C ILE A 983 9.76 -18.71 34.99
N THR A 984 10.58 -17.68 35.20
CA THR A 984 10.07 -16.36 35.60
C THR A 984 9.29 -15.72 34.45
N ARG A 985 8.27 -14.91 34.78
CA ARG A 985 7.54 -14.13 33.77
C ARG A 985 8.46 -13.24 32.94
N ALA A 986 9.58 -12.79 33.51
CA ALA A 986 10.61 -12.04 32.79
C ALA A 986 11.24 -12.83 31.63
N GLY A 987 11.29 -14.17 31.73
CA GLY A 987 11.76 -15.07 30.68
C GLY A 987 10.76 -15.32 29.54
N LEU A 988 9.55 -14.73 29.58
CA LEU A 988 8.60 -14.86 28.46
C LEU A 988 9.04 -14.00 27.26
N PRO A 989 8.94 -14.52 26.02
CA PRO A 989 9.33 -13.76 24.82
C PRO A 989 8.51 -12.48 24.60
N TRP A 990 7.28 -12.44 25.10
CA TRP A 990 6.43 -11.26 25.10
C TRP A 990 5.55 -11.26 26.35
N LYS A 991 5.35 -10.06 26.91
CA LYS A 991 4.58 -9.83 28.13
C LYS A 991 3.44 -8.87 27.83
N GLY A 992 2.24 -9.29 28.21
CA GLY A 992 1.03 -8.52 28.16
C GLY A 992 0.97 -7.50 29.30
N PRO A 993 0.52 -6.28 29.03
CA PRO A 993 0.22 -5.33 30.08
C PRO A 993 -0.92 -5.82 31.00
N LEU A 994 -0.94 -5.32 32.23
CA LEU A 994 -1.92 -5.64 33.28
C LEU A 994 -1.90 -7.08 33.79
N GLN A 995 -1.11 -7.98 33.19
CA GLN A 995 -1.05 -9.36 33.63
C GLN A 995 -0.12 -9.56 34.85
N PRO A 996 -0.47 -10.44 35.80
CA PRO A 996 -1.63 -11.34 35.81
C PRO A 996 -2.91 -10.75 36.45
N TYR A 997 -2.83 -9.58 37.11
CA TYR A 997 -3.96 -9.00 37.86
C TYR A 997 -5.19 -8.73 36.99
N GLY A 998 -4.97 -8.24 35.77
CA GLY A 998 -6.02 -8.03 34.78
C GLY A 998 -6.78 -9.32 34.49
N ALA A 999 -6.09 -10.45 34.32
CA ALA A 999 -6.73 -11.74 34.11
C ALA A 999 -7.65 -12.10 35.29
N CYS A 1000 -7.20 -11.88 36.53
CA CYS A 1000 -8.03 -12.11 37.72
C CYS A 1000 -9.28 -11.21 37.76
N ILE A 1001 -9.13 -9.92 37.47
CA ILE A 1001 -10.25 -8.97 37.41
C ILE A 1001 -11.23 -9.37 36.30
N THR A 1002 -10.70 -9.72 35.13
CA THR A 1002 -11.51 -10.14 33.98
C THR A 1002 -12.25 -11.44 34.24
N PHE A 1003 -11.63 -12.39 34.94
CA PHE A 1003 -12.29 -13.61 35.42
C PHE A 1003 -13.51 -13.25 36.28
N ALA A 1004 -13.33 -12.41 37.31
CA ALA A 1004 -14.42 -12.03 38.21
C ALA A 1004 -15.57 -11.33 37.46
N ILE A 1005 -15.25 -10.33 36.62
CA ILE A 1005 -16.27 -9.61 35.83
C ILE A 1005 -17.01 -10.57 34.89
N THR A 1006 -16.28 -11.43 34.17
CA THR A 1006 -16.89 -12.38 33.22
C THR A 1006 -17.84 -13.35 33.93
N VAL A 1007 -17.46 -13.87 35.10
CA VAL A 1007 -18.33 -14.75 35.91
C VAL A 1007 -19.60 -14.02 36.35
N ILE A 1008 -19.48 -12.79 36.85
CA ILE A 1008 -20.64 -12.00 37.28
C ILE A 1008 -21.56 -11.74 36.08
N VAL A 1009 -21.01 -11.36 34.92
CA VAL A 1009 -21.81 -11.13 33.71
C VAL A 1009 -22.52 -12.40 33.25
N ILE A 1010 -21.87 -13.57 33.28
CA ILE A 1010 -22.50 -14.85 32.94
C ILE A 1010 -23.69 -15.16 33.86
N ILE A 1011 -23.51 -15.01 35.18
CA ILE A 1011 -24.56 -15.32 36.17
C ILE A 1011 -25.78 -14.41 35.97
N PHE A 1012 -25.54 -13.11 35.81
CA PHE A 1012 -26.59 -12.11 35.72
C PHE A 1012 -27.02 -11.79 34.27
N ASN A 1013 -26.52 -12.51 33.26
CA ASN A 1013 -26.95 -12.34 31.87
C ASN A 1013 -28.47 -12.51 31.72
N GLY A 1014 -29.05 -13.47 32.44
CA GLY A 1014 -30.49 -13.78 32.44
C GLY A 1014 -31.35 -12.95 33.38
N TYR A 1015 -30.84 -11.88 34.01
CA TYR A 1015 -31.57 -11.10 35.03
C TYR A 1015 -32.98 -10.66 34.59
N ALA A 1016 -33.14 -10.30 33.32
CA ALA A 1016 -34.42 -9.84 32.75
C ALA A 1016 -35.50 -10.94 32.70
N ALA A 1017 -35.14 -12.21 32.93
CA ALA A 1017 -36.08 -13.31 33.08
C ALA A 1017 -36.76 -13.35 34.45
N PHE A 1018 -36.20 -12.69 35.46
CA PHE A 1018 -36.69 -12.68 36.84
C PHE A 1018 -37.42 -11.39 37.23
N ILE A 1019 -37.27 -10.32 36.44
CA ILE A 1019 -37.89 -9.01 36.70
C ILE A 1019 -39.30 -8.94 36.09
N GLY A 1020 -40.30 -8.69 36.93
CA GLY A 1020 -41.70 -8.53 36.52
C GLY A 1020 -42.38 -9.86 36.14
N GLY A 1021 -42.02 -10.97 36.80
CA GLY A 1021 -42.52 -12.32 36.56
C GLY A 1021 -41.52 -13.21 35.80
N PHE A 1022 -41.60 -14.53 36.02
CA PHE A 1022 -40.67 -15.49 35.43
C PHE A 1022 -40.93 -15.70 33.93
N LYS A 1023 -39.95 -15.38 33.08
CA LYS A 1023 -40.04 -15.50 31.62
C LYS A 1023 -39.19 -16.66 31.12
N LEU A 1024 -39.84 -17.79 30.84
CA LEU A 1024 -39.19 -19.04 30.45
C LEU A 1024 -38.31 -18.89 29.20
N ASP A 1025 -38.79 -18.17 28.18
CA ASP A 1025 -38.04 -17.95 26.94
C ASP A 1025 -36.69 -17.26 27.18
N LYS A 1026 -36.69 -16.17 27.95
CA LYS A 1026 -35.46 -15.44 28.33
C LYS A 1026 -34.55 -16.26 29.23
N PHE A 1027 -35.12 -17.03 30.16
CA PHE A 1027 -34.36 -17.90 31.05
C PHE A 1027 -33.60 -18.96 30.24
N VAL A 1028 -34.31 -19.70 29.37
CA VAL A 1028 -33.71 -20.75 28.54
C VAL A 1028 -32.63 -20.19 27.64
N THR A 1029 -32.89 -19.09 26.90
CA THR A 1029 -31.88 -18.52 25.99
C THR A 1029 -30.64 -17.99 26.70
N SER A 1030 -30.77 -17.59 27.98
CA SER A 1030 -29.67 -16.99 28.76
C SER A 1030 -28.84 -18.02 29.53
N TYR A 1031 -29.34 -19.24 29.74
CA TYR A 1031 -28.65 -20.25 30.56
C TYR A 1031 -28.39 -21.58 29.84
N LEU A 1032 -29.02 -21.84 28.68
CA LEU A 1032 -28.81 -23.07 27.90
C LEU A 1032 -27.34 -23.30 27.55
N GLY A 1033 -26.61 -22.24 27.18
CA GLY A 1033 -25.18 -22.33 26.87
C GLY A 1033 -24.33 -22.85 28.05
N ILE A 1034 -24.68 -22.47 29.29
CA ILE A 1034 -23.99 -22.95 30.49
C ILE A 1034 -24.24 -24.44 30.69
N VAL A 1035 -25.50 -24.87 30.55
CA VAL A 1035 -25.89 -26.29 30.69
C VAL A 1035 -25.15 -27.15 29.67
N LEU A 1036 -25.15 -26.74 28.39
CA LEU A 1036 -24.43 -27.44 27.32
C LEU A 1036 -22.92 -27.49 27.58
N TYR A 1037 -22.34 -26.40 28.08
CA TYR A 1037 -20.92 -26.35 28.40
C TYR A 1037 -20.53 -27.30 29.54
N VAL A 1038 -21.27 -27.26 30.65
CA VAL A 1038 -21.04 -28.15 31.80
C VAL A 1038 -21.26 -29.61 31.39
N PHE A 1039 -22.31 -29.89 30.61
CA PHE A 1039 -22.55 -31.22 30.05
C PHE A 1039 -21.35 -31.71 29.25
N ASN A 1040 -20.80 -30.88 28.34
CA ASN A 1040 -19.64 -31.26 27.53
C ASN A 1040 -18.40 -31.58 28.40
N ILE A 1041 -18.16 -30.83 29.48
CA ILE A 1041 -17.07 -31.13 30.42
C ILE A 1041 -17.31 -32.49 31.09
N VAL A 1042 -18.47 -32.67 31.71
CA VAL A 1042 -18.79 -33.89 32.49
C VAL A 1042 -18.79 -35.12 31.59
N PHE A 1043 -19.42 -35.02 30.42
CA PHE A 1043 -19.46 -36.09 29.42
C PHE A 1043 -18.06 -36.54 29.01
N PHE A 1044 -17.22 -35.62 28.55
CA PHE A 1044 -15.88 -35.98 28.06
C PHE A 1044 -14.98 -36.46 29.19
N LYS A 1045 -15.09 -35.86 30.38
CA LYS A 1045 -14.31 -36.25 31.55
C LYS A 1045 -14.65 -37.66 32.03
N THR A 1046 -15.92 -38.02 32.06
CA THR A 1046 -16.37 -39.37 32.44
C THR A 1046 -16.03 -40.40 31.36
N TRP A 1047 -16.26 -40.07 30.08
CA TRP A 1047 -16.02 -40.99 28.97
C TRP A 1047 -14.53 -41.27 28.74
N ARG A 1048 -13.69 -40.23 28.76
CA ARG A 1048 -12.24 -40.35 28.48
C ARG A 1048 -11.38 -40.37 29.74
N ARG A 1049 -11.99 -40.36 30.93
CA ARG A 1049 -11.33 -40.41 32.25
C ARG A 1049 -10.15 -39.44 32.35
N THR A 1050 -10.35 -38.21 31.89
CA THR A 1050 -9.28 -37.21 31.81
C THR A 1050 -8.87 -36.72 33.19
N LYS A 1051 -7.58 -36.42 33.35
CA LYS A 1051 -7.02 -35.85 34.58
C LYS A 1051 -6.64 -34.39 34.34
N ARG A 1052 -6.74 -33.59 35.41
CA ARG A 1052 -6.24 -32.22 35.41
C ARG A 1052 -4.72 -32.23 35.29
N VAL A 1053 -4.17 -31.35 34.47
CA VAL A 1053 -2.72 -31.16 34.30
C VAL A 1053 -2.15 -30.53 35.56
N ARG A 1054 -1.15 -31.18 36.17
CA ARG A 1054 -0.40 -30.64 37.32
C ARG A 1054 0.58 -29.57 36.86
N ALA A 1055 0.79 -28.53 37.65
CA ALA A 1055 1.67 -27.41 37.27
C ALA A 1055 3.12 -27.85 37.03
N GLU A 1056 3.63 -28.74 37.88
CA GLU A 1056 5.00 -29.30 37.79
C GLU A 1056 5.22 -30.16 36.55
N GLU A 1057 4.18 -30.85 36.07
CA GLU A 1057 4.22 -31.76 34.92
C GLU A 1057 3.66 -31.14 33.64
N MET A 1058 3.32 -29.86 33.68
CA MET A 1058 2.71 -29.18 32.55
C MET A 1058 3.64 -29.22 31.36
N ASP A 1059 3.21 -29.82 30.25
CA ASP A 1059 4.03 -29.87 29.05
C ASP A 1059 4.21 -28.46 28.49
N LEU A 1060 5.33 -27.83 28.82
CA LEU A 1060 5.67 -26.53 28.27
C LEU A 1060 6.39 -26.66 26.93
N VAL A 1061 7.08 -27.77 26.63
CA VAL A 1061 8.10 -27.86 25.55
C VAL A 1061 7.61 -28.57 24.28
N SER A 1062 6.85 -29.66 24.40
CA SER A 1062 6.56 -30.59 23.29
C SER A 1062 5.62 -29.96 22.24
N GLY A 1063 5.78 -30.33 20.97
CA GLY A 1063 4.92 -29.85 19.89
C GLY A 1063 4.88 -28.33 19.70
N ARG A 1064 5.84 -27.59 20.29
CA ARG A 1064 6.08 -26.19 19.95
C ARG A 1064 6.51 -26.14 18.50
N ARG A 1065 5.82 -25.34 17.69
CA ARG A 1065 6.28 -25.11 16.33
C ARG A 1065 7.63 -24.38 16.38
N MET A 1066 8.70 -25.05 15.97
CA MET A 1066 9.99 -24.43 15.73
C MET A 1066 9.87 -23.55 14.48
N TYR A 1067 10.37 -22.32 14.59
CA TYR A 1067 10.46 -21.39 13.46
C TYR A 1067 11.93 -21.07 13.29
N ASP A 1068 12.41 -21.10 12.05
CA ASP A 1068 13.78 -20.75 11.72
C ASP A 1068 14.09 -19.35 12.23
N GLN A 1069 15.18 -19.25 12.99
CA GLN A 1069 15.74 -17.98 13.45
C GLN A 1069 16.18 -17.11 12.25
N ASP A 1070 16.34 -17.69 11.06
CA ASP A 1070 16.70 -16.96 9.84
C ASP A 1070 15.54 -16.14 9.26
N ALA A 1071 14.29 -16.53 9.50
CA ALA A 1071 13.11 -15.70 9.20
C ALA A 1071 13.00 -14.48 10.15
N ASP A 1072 13.79 -14.46 11.24
CA ASP A 1072 13.94 -13.27 12.07
C ASP A 1072 14.86 -12.22 11.47
N ALA A 1073 15.64 -12.51 10.41
CA ALA A 1073 16.57 -11.57 9.78
C ALA A 1073 15.92 -10.62 8.75
N GLU A 1074 14.87 -11.05 8.04
CA GLU A 1074 14.34 -10.30 6.88
C GLU A 1074 13.51 -9.05 7.22
N ASP A 1075 13.05 -8.85 8.46
CA ASP A 1075 11.95 -7.87 8.66
C ASP A 1075 11.91 -7.20 10.06
N VAL A 1076 13.07 -7.03 10.69
CA VAL A 1076 13.19 -6.37 12.00
C VAL A 1076 13.06 -4.86 11.80
N PRO A 1077 12.22 -4.14 12.57
CA PRO A 1077 12.62 -2.83 13.13
C PRO A 1077 12.97 -2.90 14.62
N LYS A 1078 14.25 -2.91 14.97
CA LYS A 1078 14.79 -2.97 16.34
C LYS A 1078 15.18 -1.56 16.79
N ALA A 1079 14.25 -0.79 17.37
CA ALA A 1079 14.59 0.31 18.28
C ALA A 1079 13.35 0.96 18.93
N VAL A 1080 12.31 1.26 18.15
CA VAL A 1080 11.21 2.14 18.61
C VAL A 1080 10.21 1.41 19.51
N THR A 1081 9.88 0.16 19.20
CA THR A 1081 8.94 -0.67 19.98
C THR A 1081 9.47 -1.06 21.36
N GLN A 1082 10.79 -1.09 21.54
CA GLN A 1082 11.43 -1.42 22.81
C GLN A 1082 11.50 -0.20 23.73
N ARG A 1083 11.73 1.00 23.18
CA ARG A 1083 11.71 2.29 23.91
C ARG A 1083 10.30 2.75 24.31
N LEU A 1084 9.27 2.40 23.54
CA LEU A 1084 7.87 2.62 23.92
C LEU A 1084 7.40 1.69 25.06
N LYS A 1085 7.93 0.46 25.09
CA LYS A 1085 7.62 -0.52 26.16
C LYS A 1085 8.18 -0.10 27.52
N SER A 1086 9.38 0.47 27.57
CA SER A 1086 9.97 0.96 28.83
C SER A 1086 9.28 2.24 29.33
N ALA A 1087 8.76 3.09 28.43
CA ALA A 1087 8.12 4.35 28.81
C ALA A 1087 6.67 4.19 29.33
N LEU A 1088 5.92 3.20 28.86
CA LEU A 1088 4.52 2.99 29.25
C LEU A 1088 4.31 1.96 30.36
N TRP A 1089 5.28 1.07 30.62
CA TRP A 1089 5.09 -0.09 31.50
C TRP A 1089 6.17 -0.32 32.56
N GLY A 1090 7.06 0.65 32.80
CA GLY A 1090 8.00 0.62 33.94
C GLY A 1090 8.71 -0.73 34.09
N GLN A 1091 9.55 -1.08 33.11
CA GLN A 1091 10.58 -2.11 33.25
C GLN A 1091 11.94 -1.49 33.10
#